data_AF-A0ABD4SMP8-F1
#
_entry.id   AF-A0ABD4SMP8-F1
#
_cell.length_a   1.000
_cell.length_b   1.000
_cell.length_c   1.000
_cell.angle_alpha   90.00
_cell.angle_beta   90.00
_cell.angle_gamma   90.00
#
_symmetry.space_group_name_H-M   'P 1'
#
loop_
_entity.id
_entity.type
_entity.pdbx_description
1 polymer ?
#
loop_
_entity_poly.entity_id
_entity_poly.type
_entity_poly.pdbx_seq_one_letter_code
_entity_poly.pdbx_strand_id
1 'polypeptide(L)'
;MHFFKKILNLFTSKIESEDNSLKKDDLTQPRKQSPEARKKRNRRIIFWLIVLLIIGTIIGVIIYFSVRKEYDSVIVKSAQTEIVNDKRVLHLNTVRPNSNQITRYTIDEDQLLAARVNILNNTNFQIISNASSLGLSRISFNIVREGVEKFKIGETSIYTPISGATNNQWNWLTSIIAQNAGIPSSGFNAQVIISPLISIIFFAIFLYIILRVSKAQSDSLLGTNKGNAKLTKSSVRFSDVAGIAEVKEELIEIVDFLKEPKKYVAAGARIPKGVMLYGPPGTGKTLIAKAVAGEANVPFFQTTGSSFEDTFVGVGARRVRELFEKARKSAPAIIFIDEIDSVAKKRGNSLTAVQDQTINQLLSELDGFDTSSGVIVMAATNRLDTLDDAILRPGRFDRQISVNLPDILEREQILRIHSRNKNLSAKVSLEDIARRTAGFSGAQLENVLNEAALLSVRDKATSIHMNHLDEAIDRVIAGPSRPNKVISEREREQVSYHEAGHALIGLYSPGADVVQKITIVARGRAAGYTLQTPERNENILQNKTELISRVRTALGGRAAEELIYGPNEITTGAANDFYKITNIVRAMVASFGMTDVGLTQYIATEGVDNPYRNNYSEQTALAIDIEIEKIIQREYKIVKEMINEYREELELIVQTLLELETILKPQIDYIHQYKQLPPEVIANKNKREASQKQANSSVEEAKVVDDKESTKDKEKDQKSN
;
A
#
# COMPACT_ATOMS: atom_id res chain seq x y z
N MET A 1 -49.81 -13.62 6.64
CA MET A 1 -50.08 -12.25 6.15
C MET A 1 -49.63 -11.15 7.13
N HIS A 2 -50.09 -11.13 8.38
CA HIS A 2 -49.82 -10.03 9.34
C HIS A 2 -48.33 -9.67 9.55
N PHE A 3 -47.45 -10.69 9.57
CA PHE A 3 -45.99 -10.51 9.68
C PHE A 3 -45.38 -9.74 8.51
N PHE A 4 -45.81 -10.04 7.27
CA PHE A 4 -45.40 -9.31 6.06
C PHE A 4 -45.80 -7.83 6.11
N LYS A 5 -47.01 -7.52 6.59
CA LYS A 5 -47.47 -6.12 6.73
C LYS A 5 -46.64 -5.36 7.77
N LYS A 6 -46.23 -6.03 8.86
CA LYS A 6 -45.34 -5.45 9.89
C LYS A 6 -43.92 -5.20 9.36
N ILE A 7 -43.38 -6.11 8.54
CA ILE A 7 -42.10 -5.94 7.84
C ILE A 7 -42.17 -4.80 6.81
N LEU A 8 -43.23 -4.74 6.00
CA LEU A 8 -43.37 -3.69 4.97
C LEU A 8 -43.42 -2.29 5.60
N ASN A 9 -44.16 -2.11 6.69
CA ASN A 9 -44.20 -0.85 7.44
C ASN A 9 -42.85 -0.48 8.09
N LEU A 10 -42.04 -1.47 8.49
CA LEU A 10 -40.66 -1.23 8.97
C LEU A 10 -39.71 -0.83 7.83
N PHE A 11 -39.96 -1.26 6.59
CA PHE A 11 -39.21 -0.79 5.43
C PHE A 11 -39.62 0.63 5.00
N THR A 12 -40.91 0.96 4.94
CA THR A 12 -41.35 2.32 4.53
C THR A 12 -40.91 3.39 5.52
N SER A 13 -41.20 3.21 6.82
CA SER A 13 -40.85 4.18 7.87
C SER A 13 -39.34 4.43 8.00
N LYS A 14 -38.49 3.45 7.68
CA LYS A 14 -37.04 3.61 7.69
C LYS A 14 -36.50 4.32 6.44
N ILE A 15 -37.20 4.24 5.31
CA ILE A 15 -36.89 5.02 4.10
C ILE A 15 -37.35 6.48 4.29
N GLU A 16 -38.55 6.71 4.82
CA GLU A 16 -39.09 8.06 5.05
C GLU A 16 -38.32 8.86 6.11
N SER A 17 -37.73 8.19 7.12
CA SER A 17 -36.89 8.86 8.12
C SER A 17 -35.51 9.25 7.60
N GLU A 18 -34.85 8.42 6.77
CA GLU A 18 -33.64 8.83 6.07
C GLU A 18 -33.93 9.98 5.08
N ASP A 19 -35.00 9.90 4.30
CA ASP A 19 -35.36 10.92 3.30
C ASP A 19 -35.78 12.27 3.94
N ASN A 20 -36.33 12.28 5.15
CA ASN A 20 -36.65 13.50 5.90
C ASN A 20 -35.44 14.13 6.63
N SER A 21 -34.43 13.35 7.00
CA SER A 21 -33.17 13.90 7.53
C SER A 21 -32.32 14.60 6.47
N LEU A 22 -32.54 14.29 5.19
CA LEU A 22 -31.91 14.94 4.04
C LEU A 22 -32.68 16.16 3.49
N LYS A 23 -33.82 16.53 4.11
CA LYS A 23 -34.74 17.59 3.62
C LYS A 23 -34.70 18.92 4.37
N LYS A 24 -33.83 19.08 5.38
CA LYS A 24 -33.84 20.30 6.24
C LYS A 24 -32.90 21.44 5.80
N ASP A 25 -31.99 21.21 4.86
CA ASP A 25 -31.04 22.24 4.41
C ASP A 25 -31.37 22.75 2.99
N ASP A 26 -31.75 24.04 2.94
CA ASP A 26 -31.75 24.96 1.79
C ASP A 26 -32.48 24.53 0.48
N LEU A 27 -33.62 25.18 0.22
CA LEU A 27 -34.48 24.98 -0.96
C LEU A 27 -34.18 25.95 -2.13
N THR A 28 -32.93 26.39 -2.34
CA THR A 28 -32.63 27.42 -3.37
C THR A 28 -31.71 27.03 -4.55
N GLN A 29 -31.09 25.83 -4.62
CA GLN A 29 -30.22 25.48 -5.77
C GLN A 29 -30.31 24.02 -6.30
N PRO A 30 -30.34 23.82 -7.64
CA PRO A 30 -30.36 22.49 -8.26
C PRO A 30 -28.96 21.84 -8.34
N ARG A 31 -28.52 21.17 -7.28
CA ARG A 31 -27.23 20.45 -7.25
C ARG A 31 -27.16 19.28 -8.25
N LYS A 32 -26.29 19.37 -9.26
CA LYS A 32 -25.88 18.22 -10.09
C LYS A 32 -25.13 17.19 -9.22
N GLN A 33 -25.69 15.99 -9.06
CA GLN A 33 -25.04 14.89 -8.33
C GLN A 33 -23.73 14.45 -9.01
N SER A 34 -22.68 14.22 -8.24
CA SER A 34 -21.38 13.78 -8.76
C SER A 34 -21.45 12.37 -9.39
N PRO A 35 -20.56 12.05 -10.35
CA PRO A 35 -20.51 10.71 -10.96
C PRO A 35 -20.31 9.60 -9.93
N GLU A 36 -19.53 9.86 -8.88
CA GLU A 36 -19.28 8.91 -7.79
C GLU A 36 -20.51 8.66 -6.92
N ALA A 37 -21.29 9.70 -6.60
CA ALA A 37 -22.55 9.54 -5.88
C ALA A 37 -23.53 8.63 -6.66
N ARG A 38 -23.62 8.82 -7.99
CA ARG A 38 -24.38 7.91 -8.88
C ARG A 38 -23.80 6.49 -8.89
N LYS A 39 -22.47 6.32 -8.99
CA LYS A 39 -21.80 5.02 -8.99
C LYS A 39 -21.99 4.26 -7.65
N LYS A 40 -21.96 4.97 -6.52
CA LYS A 40 -22.22 4.46 -5.16
C LYS A 40 -23.70 4.09 -4.96
N ARG A 41 -24.64 4.90 -5.47
CA ARG A 41 -26.08 4.59 -5.48
C ARG A 41 -26.38 3.35 -6.32
N ASN A 42 -25.85 3.26 -7.54
CA ASN A 42 -26.07 2.12 -8.42
C ASN A 42 -25.47 0.83 -7.83
N ARG A 43 -24.28 0.87 -7.22
CA ARG A 43 -23.71 -0.27 -6.48
C ARG A 43 -24.60 -0.72 -5.31
N ARG A 44 -25.19 0.21 -4.54
CA ARG A 44 -26.15 -0.13 -3.48
C ARG A 44 -27.44 -0.78 -4.03
N ILE A 45 -27.97 -0.29 -5.14
CA ILE A 45 -29.16 -0.87 -5.81
C ILE A 45 -28.85 -2.30 -6.29
N ILE A 46 -27.71 -2.51 -6.96
CA ILE A 46 -27.28 -3.85 -7.42
C ILE A 46 -27.08 -4.81 -6.24
N PHE A 47 -26.45 -4.35 -5.15
CA PHE A 47 -26.28 -5.15 -3.94
C PHE A 47 -27.62 -5.59 -3.34
N TRP A 48 -28.59 -4.67 -3.18
CA TRP A 48 -29.92 -5.01 -2.66
C TRP A 48 -30.73 -5.91 -3.60
N LEU A 49 -30.56 -5.79 -4.93
CA LEU A 49 -31.15 -6.72 -5.90
C LEU A 49 -30.55 -8.13 -5.77
N ILE A 50 -29.24 -8.25 -5.56
CA ILE A 50 -28.58 -9.55 -5.30
C ILE A 50 -29.07 -10.15 -3.98
N VAL A 51 -29.19 -9.35 -2.92
CA VAL A 51 -29.75 -9.81 -1.62
C VAL A 51 -31.20 -10.27 -1.77
N LEU A 52 -32.04 -9.54 -2.52
CA LEU A 52 -33.42 -9.97 -2.83
C LEU A 52 -33.47 -11.27 -3.62
N LEU A 53 -32.56 -11.45 -4.60
CA LEU A 53 -32.47 -12.68 -5.39
C LEU A 53 -32.02 -13.86 -4.52
N ILE A 54 -31.04 -13.68 -3.62
CA ILE A 54 -30.59 -14.69 -2.66
C ILE A 54 -31.71 -15.05 -1.67
N ILE A 55 -32.47 -14.07 -1.17
CA ILE A 55 -33.63 -14.34 -0.31
C ILE A 55 -34.71 -15.09 -1.11
N GLY A 56 -34.95 -14.71 -2.37
CA GLY A 56 -35.88 -15.39 -3.27
C GLY A 56 -35.49 -16.85 -3.54
N THR A 57 -34.22 -17.14 -3.81
CA THR A 57 -33.74 -18.51 -4.01
C THR A 57 -33.72 -19.31 -2.72
N ILE A 58 -33.37 -18.72 -1.56
CA ILE A 58 -33.47 -19.38 -0.26
C ILE A 58 -34.93 -19.74 0.05
N ILE A 59 -35.89 -18.82 -0.17
CA ILE A 59 -37.32 -19.10 0.01
C ILE A 59 -37.80 -20.18 -0.98
N GLY A 60 -37.37 -20.11 -2.25
CA GLY A 60 -37.69 -21.14 -3.25
C GLY A 60 -37.14 -22.53 -2.88
N VAL A 61 -35.92 -22.59 -2.34
CA VAL A 61 -35.29 -23.82 -1.84
C VAL A 61 -35.99 -24.32 -0.58
N ILE A 62 -36.36 -23.45 0.36
CA ILE A 62 -37.14 -23.82 1.55
C ILE A 62 -38.49 -24.41 1.14
N ILE A 63 -39.22 -23.77 0.21
CA ILE A 63 -40.49 -24.30 -0.31
C ILE A 63 -40.27 -25.65 -1.02
N TYR A 64 -39.23 -25.77 -1.86
CA TYR A 64 -38.87 -27.01 -2.55
C TYR A 64 -38.56 -28.18 -1.60
N PHE A 65 -37.93 -27.91 -0.46
CA PHE A 65 -37.69 -28.92 0.59
C PHE A 65 -38.92 -29.17 1.47
N SER A 66 -39.69 -28.14 1.85
CA SER A 66 -40.92 -28.28 2.65
C SER A 66 -42.03 -29.03 1.93
N VAL A 67 -42.09 -28.99 0.60
CA VAL A 67 -43.05 -29.76 -0.22
C VAL A 67 -42.57 -31.21 -0.46
N ARG A 68 -41.40 -31.62 0.07
CA ARG A 68 -40.78 -32.91 -0.27
C ARG A 68 -40.31 -33.72 0.95
N LYS A 69 -41.27 -34.26 1.72
CA LYS A 69 -41.29 -35.65 2.26
C LYS A 69 -42.43 -35.87 3.26
N GLU A 70 -43.46 -36.59 2.83
CA GLU A 70 -44.16 -37.54 3.70
C GLU A 70 -43.46 -38.91 3.56
N TYR A 71 -43.51 -39.73 4.61
CA TYR A 71 -42.95 -41.09 4.62
C TYR A 71 -43.92 -42.04 5.31
N ASP A 72 -44.20 -43.20 4.72
CA ASP A 72 -44.92 -44.28 5.40
C ASP A 72 -44.07 -44.87 6.54
N SER A 73 -44.54 -44.74 7.77
CA SER A 73 -43.89 -45.32 8.96
C SER A 73 -44.16 -46.83 9.05
N VAL A 74 -43.12 -47.63 9.30
CA VAL A 74 -43.23 -49.07 9.57
C VAL A 74 -43.05 -49.32 11.07
N ILE A 75 -43.91 -50.16 11.67
CA ILE A 75 -43.94 -50.41 13.11
C ILE A 75 -43.18 -51.70 13.44
N VAL A 76 -42.27 -51.68 14.41
CA VAL A 76 -41.61 -52.87 14.94
C VAL A 76 -42.51 -53.49 16.02
N LYS A 77 -43.00 -54.73 15.82
CA LYS A 77 -43.86 -55.43 16.78
C LYS A 77 -43.07 -56.18 17.86
N SER A 78 -41.88 -56.69 17.55
CA SER A 78 -41.01 -57.31 18.55
C SER A 78 -39.56 -57.40 18.07
N ALA A 79 -38.64 -57.48 19.03
CA ALA A 79 -37.21 -57.70 18.83
C ALA A 79 -36.75 -58.84 19.75
N GLN A 80 -35.95 -59.76 19.23
CA GLN A 80 -35.40 -60.89 19.99
C GLN A 80 -33.94 -61.10 19.60
N THR A 81 -33.08 -61.38 20.58
CA THR A 81 -31.66 -61.70 20.36
C THR A 81 -31.41 -63.18 20.65
N GLU A 82 -30.78 -63.87 19.71
CA GLU A 82 -30.37 -65.27 19.84
C GLU A 82 -28.85 -65.38 19.66
N ILE A 83 -28.20 -66.39 20.24
CA ILE A 83 -26.78 -66.66 19.99
C ILE A 83 -26.71 -67.88 19.08
N VAL A 84 -26.24 -67.68 17.85
CA VAL A 84 -26.14 -68.72 16.82
C VAL A 84 -24.69 -68.79 16.39
N ASN A 85 -24.07 -69.97 16.54
CA ASN A 85 -22.66 -70.22 16.22
C ASN A 85 -21.69 -69.18 16.84
N ASP A 86 -21.79 -68.98 18.16
CA ASP A 86 -21.03 -68.01 18.96
C ASP A 86 -21.17 -66.53 18.56
N LYS A 87 -22.18 -66.17 17.74
CA LYS A 87 -22.49 -64.77 17.38
C LYS A 87 -23.91 -64.36 17.78
N ARG A 88 -24.06 -63.11 18.20
CA ARG A 88 -25.32 -62.49 18.62
C ARG A 88 -26.13 -62.00 17.41
N VAL A 89 -27.29 -62.60 17.21
CA VAL A 89 -28.18 -62.33 16.07
C VAL A 89 -29.44 -61.61 16.57
N LEU A 90 -29.79 -60.48 15.95
CA LEU A 90 -30.98 -59.69 16.28
C LEU A 90 -32.10 -59.93 15.25
N HIS A 91 -33.20 -60.53 15.69
CA HIS A 91 -34.42 -60.71 14.91
C HIS A 91 -35.42 -59.57 15.20
N LEU A 92 -35.83 -58.84 14.16
CA LEU A 92 -36.80 -57.73 14.23
C LEU A 92 -38.06 -58.07 13.43
N ASN A 93 -39.20 -58.19 14.10
CA ASN A 93 -40.50 -58.43 13.45
C ASN A 93 -41.21 -57.08 13.23
N THR A 94 -41.55 -56.73 11.99
CA THR A 94 -42.17 -55.43 11.63
C THR A 94 -43.45 -55.58 10.83
N VAL A 95 -44.32 -54.56 10.85
CA VAL A 95 -45.64 -54.54 10.18
C VAL A 95 -45.89 -53.14 9.60
N ARG A 96 -46.47 -53.06 8.39
CA ARG A 96 -46.95 -51.78 7.80
C ARG A 96 -48.36 -51.46 8.30
N PRO A 97 -48.73 -50.18 8.52
CA PRO A 97 -49.99 -49.81 9.18
C PRO A 97 -51.26 -50.41 8.58
N ASN A 98 -51.28 -50.61 7.25
CA ASN A 98 -52.45 -51.07 6.51
C ASN A 98 -52.35 -52.53 5.99
N SER A 99 -51.44 -53.36 6.51
CA SER A 99 -51.36 -54.79 6.12
C SER A 99 -50.91 -55.68 7.27
N ASN A 100 -51.61 -56.78 7.53
CA ASN A 100 -51.33 -57.69 8.65
C ASN A 100 -50.09 -58.62 8.45
N GLN A 101 -49.29 -58.41 7.41
CA GLN A 101 -48.06 -59.19 7.19
C GLN A 101 -46.96 -58.78 8.17
N ILE A 102 -46.35 -59.78 8.81
CA ILE A 102 -45.21 -59.62 9.72
C ILE A 102 -43.92 -59.97 8.95
N THR A 103 -43.08 -58.96 8.71
CA THR A 103 -41.76 -59.13 8.08
C THR A 103 -40.70 -59.29 9.17
N ARG A 104 -40.04 -60.45 9.24
CA ARG A 104 -38.88 -60.67 10.12
C ARG A 104 -37.60 -60.32 9.38
N TYR A 105 -36.83 -59.38 9.92
CA TYR A 105 -35.44 -59.13 9.56
C TYR A 105 -34.52 -59.83 10.56
N THR A 106 -33.34 -60.21 10.11
CA THR A 106 -32.29 -60.84 10.92
C THR A 106 -31.00 -60.07 10.69
N ILE A 107 -30.30 -59.70 11.76
CA ILE A 107 -29.07 -58.90 11.70
C ILE A 107 -28.01 -59.56 12.59
N ASP A 108 -26.97 -60.10 11.98
CA ASP A 108 -25.88 -60.80 12.69
C ASP A 108 -24.89 -59.82 13.32
N GLU A 109 -24.12 -60.29 14.31
CA GLU A 109 -23.16 -59.48 15.08
C GLU A 109 -22.15 -58.75 14.19
N ASP A 110 -21.65 -59.40 13.13
CA ASP A 110 -20.72 -58.79 12.16
C ASP A 110 -21.34 -57.58 11.43
N GLN A 111 -22.68 -57.57 11.21
CA GLN A 111 -23.40 -56.45 10.60
C GLN A 111 -23.84 -55.38 11.61
N LEU A 112 -23.89 -55.73 12.90
CA LEU A 112 -24.08 -54.79 14.01
C LEU A 112 -22.76 -54.07 14.36
N LEU A 113 -21.61 -54.74 14.25
CA LEU A 113 -20.27 -54.14 14.46
C LEU A 113 -19.94 -53.04 13.43
N ALA A 114 -20.57 -53.06 12.25
CA ALA A 114 -20.48 -51.98 11.25
C ALA A 114 -21.40 -50.77 11.54
N ALA A 115 -22.25 -50.83 12.58
CA ALA A 115 -23.20 -49.78 12.91
C ALA A 115 -22.57 -48.69 13.79
N ARG A 116 -22.87 -47.42 13.51
CA ARG A 116 -22.54 -46.32 14.43
C ARG A 116 -23.61 -46.19 15.49
N VAL A 117 -23.21 -46.34 16.75
CA VAL A 117 -24.05 -46.08 17.93
C VAL A 117 -23.87 -44.63 18.36
N ASN A 118 -24.90 -43.81 18.17
CA ASN A 118 -25.00 -42.48 18.76
C ASN A 118 -25.65 -42.62 20.15
N ILE A 119 -24.87 -42.36 21.21
CA ILE A 119 -25.42 -42.24 22.57
C ILE A 119 -26.14 -40.89 22.66
N LEU A 120 -27.44 -40.89 22.97
CA LEU A 120 -28.22 -39.66 23.12
C LEU A 120 -28.28 -39.21 24.59
N ASN A 121 -28.36 -40.18 25.52
CA ASN A 121 -28.17 -40.00 26.96
C ASN A 121 -27.97 -41.38 27.63
N ASN A 122 -27.78 -41.43 28.96
CA ASN A 122 -27.43 -42.65 29.69
C ASN A 122 -28.45 -43.80 29.58
N THR A 123 -29.69 -43.51 29.19
CA THR A 123 -30.75 -44.51 28.98
C THR A 123 -31.11 -44.74 27.51
N ASN A 124 -30.96 -43.75 26.62
CA ASN A 124 -31.41 -43.85 25.23
C ASN A 124 -30.24 -43.83 24.23
N PHE A 125 -30.24 -44.83 23.34
CA PHE A 125 -29.19 -45.10 22.37
C PHE A 125 -29.81 -45.19 20.97
N GLN A 126 -29.16 -44.60 19.97
CA GLN A 126 -29.56 -44.68 18.57
C GLN A 126 -28.51 -45.45 17.77
N ILE A 127 -28.88 -46.59 17.20
CA ILE A 127 -28.00 -47.41 16.38
C ILE A 127 -28.32 -47.18 14.91
N ILE A 128 -27.29 -46.87 14.09
CA ILE A 128 -27.44 -46.56 12.67
C ILE A 128 -26.45 -47.42 11.85
N SER A 129 -26.96 -48.34 11.03
CA SER A 129 -26.13 -49.23 10.18
C SER A 129 -26.30 -48.96 8.68
N ASN A 130 -25.27 -49.29 7.90
CA ASN A 130 -25.29 -49.28 6.44
C ASN A 130 -25.76 -50.65 5.93
N ALA A 131 -27.05 -50.79 5.69
CA ALA A 131 -27.68 -52.04 5.23
C ALA A 131 -27.51 -52.30 3.72
N SER A 132 -26.33 -52.03 3.17
CA SER A 132 -26.07 -52.09 1.71
C SER A 132 -26.20 -53.50 1.13
N SER A 133 -25.98 -54.55 1.94
CA SER A 133 -26.27 -55.95 1.57
C SER A 133 -27.76 -56.29 1.44
N LEU A 134 -28.65 -55.39 1.87
CA LEU A 134 -30.11 -55.51 1.72
C LEU A 134 -30.66 -54.52 0.68
N GLY A 135 -29.81 -53.92 -0.16
CA GLY A 135 -30.21 -52.94 -1.18
C GLY A 135 -30.64 -51.58 -0.62
N LEU A 136 -30.42 -51.31 0.67
CA LEU A 136 -30.81 -50.08 1.35
C LEU A 136 -29.59 -49.25 1.75
N SER A 137 -29.69 -47.92 1.63
CA SER A 137 -28.57 -47.03 1.91
C SER A 137 -28.32 -46.80 3.40
N ARG A 138 -29.33 -46.92 4.28
CA ARG A 138 -29.20 -46.81 5.74
C ARG A 138 -30.43 -47.31 6.50
N ILE A 139 -30.24 -47.80 7.72
CA ILE A 139 -31.30 -48.15 8.69
C ILE A 139 -30.93 -47.60 10.07
N SER A 140 -31.91 -47.17 10.86
CA SER A 140 -31.71 -46.62 12.22
C SER A 140 -32.80 -47.04 13.21
N PHE A 141 -32.41 -47.39 14.44
CA PHE A 141 -33.33 -47.74 15.54
C PHE A 141 -32.98 -47.00 16.84
N ASN A 142 -33.98 -46.77 17.70
CA ASN A 142 -33.80 -46.23 19.04
C ASN A 142 -34.03 -47.33 20.09
N ILE A 143 -33.18 -47.39 21.11
CA ILE A 143 -33.17 -48.39 22.18
C ILE A 143 -33.13 -47.68 23.54
N VAL A 144 -33.94 -48.14 24.49
CA VAL A 144 -34.01 -47.68 25.88
C VAL A 144 -33.39 -48.73 26.80
N ARG A 145 -32.60 -48.32 27.79
CA ARG A 145 -31.99 -49.22 28.79
C ARG A 145 -32.85 -49.28 30.06
N GLU A 146 -33.42 -50.44 30.36
CA GLU A 146 -34.20 -50.70 31.58
C GLU A 146 -33.36 -51.51 32.59
N GLY A 147 -32.35 -50.87 33.17
CA GLY A 147 -31.47 -51.46 34.19
C GLY A 147 -30.09 -51.89 33.67
N VAL A 148 -29.40 -52.74 34.44
CA VAL A 148 -27.98 -53.03 34.19
C VAL A 148 -27.75 -53.79 32.87
N GLU A 149 -28.54 -54.83 32.60
CA GLU A 149 -28.32 -55.75 31.46
C GLU A 149 -29.52 -55.88 30.50
N LYS A 150 -30.61 -55.13 30.72
CA LYS A 150 -31.81 -55.19 29.89
C LYS A 150 -31.97 -53.94 29.03
N PHE A 151 -32.23 -54.18 27.75
CA PHE A 151 -32.46 -53.15 26.74
C PHE A 151 -33.79 -53.44 26.03
N LYS A 152 -34.55 -52.39 25.77
CA LYS A 152 -35.93 -52.43 25.29
C LYS A 152 -36.06 -51.48 24.10
N ILE A 153 -36.51 -52.01 22.97
CA ILE A 153 -36.96 -51.20 21.83
C ILE A 153 -38.36 -50.68 22.17
N GLY A 154 -38.60 -49.39 21.91
CA GLY A 154 -39.74 -48.65 22.47
C GLY A 154 -41.11 -49.28 22.20
N GLU A 155 -41.95 -49.35 23.24
CA GLU A 155 -43.26 -50.02 23.20
C GLU A 155 -44.37 -49.18 22.57
N THR A 156 -45.30 -49.86 21.90
CA THR A 156 -46.73 -49.71 22.19
C THR A 156 -47.41 -51.07 21.99
N SER A 157 -48.24 -51.51 22.93
CA SER A 157 -48.70 -52.91 23.08
C SER A 157 -50.24 -53.02 23.12
N ILE A 158 -50.78 -54.25 23.33
CA ILE A 158 -52.20 -54.67 23.56
C ILE A 158 -52.93 -55.22 22.32
N TYR A 159 -53.65 -56.37 22.33
CA TYR A 159 -53.45 -57.70 22.98
C TYR A 159 -54.41 -58.76 22.34
N THR A 160 -53.87 -59.87 21.77
CA THR A 160 -54.43 -61.27 21.67
C THR A 160 -55.88 -61.56 21.19
N PRO A 161 -56.29 -62.83 20.93
CA PRO A 161 -55.55 -64.08 20.60
C PRO A 161 -55.79 -64.47 19.09
N ILE A 162 -56.03 -65.68 18.53
CA ILE A 162 -56.17 -67.11 18.91
C ILE A 162 -55.64 -68.00 17.75
N SER A 163 -54.88 -69.08 18.08
CA SER A 163 -54.53 -70.30 17.28
C SER A 163 -53.99 -70.19 15.83
N GLY A 164 -53.49 -71.31 15.27
CA GLY A 164 -53.18 -71.45 13.84
C GLY A 164 -51.70 -71.48 13.42
N ALA A 165 -50.88 -72.38 14.00
CA ALA A 165 -49.66 -72.86 13.32
C ALA A 165 -50.05 -73.92 12.26
N THR A 166 -49.28 -74.28 11.22
CA THR A 166 -47.82 -74.34 11.03
C THR A 166 -47.41 -74.16 9.54
N ASN A 167 -46.10 -74.03 9.28
CA ASN A 167 -45.26 -74.57 8.19
C ASN A 167 -45.87 -74.78 6.76
N ASN A 168 -45.23 -74.39 5.65
CA ASN A 168 -43.81 -74.45 5.29
C ASN A 168 -43.39 -73.19 4.49
N GLN A 169 -42.24 -72.55 4.72
CA GLN A 169 -40.84 -72.99 4.56
C GLN A 169 -40.30 -73.07 3.11
N TRP A 170 -39.16 -72.39 2.92
CA TRP A 170 -38.09 -72.56 1.92
C TRP A 170 -38.32 -72.36 0.41
N ASN A 171 -39.53 -72.51 -0.15
CA ASN A 171 -39.75 -72.13 -1.57
C ASN A 171 -39.87 -70.60 -1.78
N TRP A 172 -40.05 -69.85 -0.70
CA TRP A 172 -39.74 -68.41 -0.65
C TRP A 172 -38.28 -68.28 -0.17
N LEU A 173 -37.36 -68.11 -1.13
CA LEU A 173 -36.06 -67.47 -0.94
C LEU A 173 -35.46 -67.08 -2.31
N THR A 174 -35.42 -68.04 -3.23
CA THR A 174 -34.77 -67.91 -4.56
C THR A 174 -35.52 -67.02 -5.54
N SER A 175 -36.85 -66.89 -5.41
CA SER A 175 -37.68 -66.05 -6.29
C SER A 175 -37.69 -64.56 -5.94
N ILE A 176 -37.55 -64.20 -4.66
CA ILE A 176 -37.54 -62.79 -4.21
C ILE A 176 -36.29 -62.04 -4.69
N ILE A 177 -35.18 -62.74 -4.93
CA ILE A 177 -33.95 -62.16 -5.51
C ILE A 177 -34.15 -61.78 -6.99
N ALA A 178 -35.12 -62.36 -7.70
CA ALA A 178 -35.23 -62.26 -9.15
C ALA A 178 -36.19 -61.19 -9.68
N GLN A 179 -37.27 -60.84 -8.96
CA GLN A 179 -38.29 -59.91 -9.48
C GLN A 179 -38.88 -58.99 -8.40
N ASN A 180 -38.42 -57.72 -8.37
CA ASN A 180 -39.28 -56.52 -8.44
C ASN A 180 -38.45 -55.22 -8.34
N ALA A 181 -37.76 -54.86 -9.43
CA ALA A 181 -37.36 -53.46 -9.65
C ALA A 181 -38.61 -52.65 -10.03
N GLY A 182 -38.91 -51.57 -9.30
CA GLY A 182 -40.21 -50.88 -9.37
C GLY A 182 -40.12 -49.35 -9.29
N ILE A 183 -39.98 -48.73 -10.46
CA ILE A 183 -39.93 -47.29 -10.77
C ILE A 183 -40.99 -46.45 -10.00
N PRO A 184 -40.64 -45.27 -9.44
CA PRO A 184 -41.63 -44.25 -9.09
C PRO A 184 -42.17 -43.55 -10.34
N SER A 185 -43.47 -43.70 -10.62
CA SER A 185 -44.15 -43.11 -11.78
C SER A 185 -44.47 -41.62 -11.61
N SER A 186 -44.71 -40.92 -12.73
CA SER A 186 -44.91 -39.48 -12.78
C SER A 186 -46.35 -39.05 -12.43
N GLY A 187 -46.59 -38.66 -11.18
CA GLY A 187 -47.82 -37.98 -10.75
C GLY A 187 -47.85 -36.50 -11.18
N PHE A 188 -48.73 -36.12 -12.10
CA PHE A 188 -48.76 -34.79 -12.72
C PHE A 188 -49.52 -33.75 -11.87
N ASN A 189 -48.90 -33.28 -10.78
CA ASN A 189 -49.50 -32.28 -9.89
C ASN A 189 -49.46 -30.87 -10.50
N ALA A 190 -50.63 -30.31 -10.84
CA ALA A 190 -50.76 -29.00 -11.50
C ALA A 190 -50.14 -27.82 -10.73
N GLN A 191 -49.99 -27.91 -9.40
CA GLN A 191 -49.31 -26.89 -8.59
C GLN A 191 -47.80 -26.76 -8.90
N VAL A 192 -47.18 -27.79 -9.50
CA VAL A 192 -45.76 -27.78 -9.90
C VAL A 192 -45.49 -26.79 -11.04
N ILE A 193 -46.50 -26.34 -11.79
CA ILE A 193 -46.34 -25.42 -12.92
C ILE A 193 -46.24 -23.95 -12.48
N ILE A 194 -46.85 -23.55 -11.35
CA ILE A 194 -46.91 -22.14 -10.92
C ILE A 194 -45.54 -21.62 -10.47
N SER A 195 -44.76 -22.45 -9.77
CA SER A 195 -43.41 -22.12 -9.27
C SER A 195 -42.39 -21.79 -10.38
N PRO A 196 -42.21 -22.64 -11.43
CA PRO A 196 -41.34 -22.30 -12.54
C PRO A 196 -41.90 -21.13 -13.37
N LEU A 197 -43.21 -20.93 -13.47
CA LEU A 197 -43.77 -19.78 -14.21
C LEU A 197 -43.41 -18.44 -13.55
N ILE A 198 -43.50 -18.34 -12.22
CA ILE A 198 -43.01 -17.18 -11.46
C ILE A 198 -41.49 -17.02 -11.61
N SER A 199 -40.75 -18.13 -11.56
CA SER A 199 -39.29 -18.12 -11.71
C SER A 199 -38.84 -17.69 -13.11
N ILE A 200 -39.56 -18.11 -14.16
CA ILE A 200 -39.34 -17.71 -15.56
C ILE A 200 -39.74 -16.26 -15.78
N ILE A 201 -40.82 -15.77 -15.15
CA ILE A 201 -41.20 -14.34 -15.19
C ILE A 201 -40.12 -13.49 -14.50
N PHE A 202 -39.64 -13.89 -13.31
CA PHE A 202 -38.53 -13.21 -12.65
C PHE A 202 -37.24 -13.27 -13.47
N PHE A 203 -36.91 -14.40 -14.08
CA PHE A 203 -35.75 -14.54 -14.96
C PHE A 203 -35.89 -13.71 -16.24
N ALA A 204 -37.09 -13.63 -16.83
CA ALA A 204 -37.36 -12.80 -18.01
C ALA A 204 -37.32 -11.30 -17.69
N ILE A 205 -37.83 -10.88 -16.53
CA ILE A 205 -37.70 -9.50 -16.02
C ILE A 205 -36.24 -9.18 -15.71
N PHE A 206 -35.51 -10.09 -15.07
CA PHE A 206 -34.07 -9.95 -14.78
C PHE A 206 -33.23 -9.90 -16.06
N LEU A 207 -33.53 -10.75 -17.05
CA LEU A 207 -32.90 -10.76 -18.36
C LEU A 207 -33.26 -9.50 -19.16
N TYR A 208 -34.50 -9.00 -19.09
CA TYR A 208 -34.91 -7.73 -19.70
C TYR A 208 -34.23 -6.53 -19.04
N ILE A 209 -34.08 -6.55 -17.70
CA ILE A 209 -33.29 -5.54 -16.97
C ILE A 209 -31.82 -5.64 -17.36
N ILE A 210 -31.23 -6.84 -17.47
CA ILE A 210 -29.86 -7.02 -17.98
C ILE A 210 -29.75 -6.54 -19.42
N LEU A 211 -30.69 -6.84 -20.32
CA LEU A 211 -30.66 -6.37 -21.72
C LEU A 211 -30.93 -4.86 -21.84
N ARG A 212 -31.63 -4.24 -20.88
CA ARG A 212 -31.78 -2.78 -20.77
C ARG A 212 -30.53 -2.09 -20.20
N VAL A 213 -29.95 -2.63 -19.13
CA VAL A 213 -28.70 -2.15 -18.52
C VAL A 213 -27.54 -2.35 -19.49
N SER A 214 -27.43 -3.52 -20.10
CA SER A 214 -26.47 -3.83 -21.17
C SER A 214 -26.79 -3.15 -22.50
N LYS A 215 -27.96 -2.52 -22.71
CA LYS A 215 -28.13 -1.52 -23.80
C LYS A 215 -27.71 -0.11 -23.37
N ALA A 216 -27.93 0.26 -22.11
CA ALA A 216 -27.35 1.46 -21.52
C ALA A 216 -25.82 1.34 -21.28
N GLN A 217 -25.23 0.18 -21.55
CA GLN A 217 -23.81 -0.14 -21.36
C GLN A 217 -23.17 -0.83 -22.60
N SER A 218 -23.93 -1.21 -23.65
CA SER A 218 -23.36 -1.75 -24.91
C SER A 218 -22.54 -0.71 -25.65
N ASP A 219 -22.99 0.54 -25.61
CA ASP A 219 -22.28 1.72 -26.11
C ASP A 219 -20.98 2.00 -25.33
N SER A 220 -20.72 1.22 -24.26
CA SER A 220 -19.50 1.25 -23.44
C SER A 220 -18.79 -0.11 -23.33
N LEU A 221 -19.27 -1.18 -24.00
CA LEU A 221 -18.71 -2.54 -23.94
C LEU A 221 -18.45 -3.17 -25.31
N LEU A 222 -19.25 -2.82 -26.31
CA LEU A 222 -19.05 -3.16 -27.72
C LEU A 222 -18.73 -1.89 -28.53
N GLY A 223 -19.22 -0.74 -28.11
CA GLY A 223 -18.78 0.58 -28.55
C GLY A 223 -17.47 1.02 -27.90
N THR A 224 -16.38 1.02 -28.67
CA THR A 224 -15.20 1.89 -28.48
C THR A 224 -14.65 2.05 -27.06
N ASN A 225 -14.08 0.99 -26.48
CA ASN A 225 -12.88 1.14 -25.64
C ASN A 225 -11.68 1.54 -26.53
N LYS A 226 -11.76 2.72 -27.18
CA LYS A 226 -10.65 3.35 -27.90
C LYS A 226 -9.54 3.61 -26.88
N GLY A 227 -8.40 2.94 -26.99
CA GLY A 227 -7.33 2.99 -26.00
C GLY A 227 -6.98 4.43 -25.56
N ASN A 228 -6.84 4.61 -24.24
CA ASN A 228 -6.91 5.87 -23.47
C ASN A 228 -5.79 6.90 -23.74
N ALA A 229 -5.07 6.78 -24.85
CA ALA A 229 -4.10 7.76 -25.31
C ALA A 229 -4.80 9.10 -25.60
N LYS A 230 -4.70 10.03 -24.66
CA LYS A 230 -5.34 11.35 -24.74
C LYS A 230 -4.56 12.21 -25.74
N LEU A 231 -5.12 12.36 -26.94
CA LEU A 231 -4.59 13.31 -27.93
C LEU A 231 -4.54 14.71 -27.30
N THR A 232 -3.33 15.25 -27.15
CA THR A 232 -3.10 16.60 -26.65
C THR A 232 -2.13 17.33 -27.57
N LYS A 233 -2.33 18.64 -27.75
CA LYS A 233 -1.24 19.53 -28.14
C LYS A 233 -0.57 19.99 -26.85
N SER A 234 0.75 19.86 -26.77
CA SER A 234 1.51 20.43 -25.65
C SER A 234 1.59 21.94 -25.81
N SER A 235 1.38 22.67 -24.72
CA SER A 235 1.67 24.11 -24.63
C SER A 235 3.03 24.40 -23.99
N VAL A 236 3.70 23.37 -23.45
CA VAL A 236 5.00 23.47 -22.78
C VAL A 236 6.11 23.56 -23.82
N ARG A 237 7.09 24.43 -23.60
CA ARG A 237 8.29 24.58 -24.45
C ARG A 237 9.57 24.42 -23.62
N PHE A 238 10.73 24.42 -24.29
CA PHE A 238 12.03 24.46 -23.62
C PHE A 238 12.31 25.76 -22.83
N SER A 239 11.43 26.79 -22.91
CA SER A 239 11.46 27.98 -22.04
C SER A 239 10.92 27.73 -20.62
N ASP A 240 10.23 26.61 -20.44
CA ASP A 240 9.44 26.27 -19.25
C ASP A 240 10.08 25.12 -18.47
N VAL A 241 11.25 24.65 -18.93
CA VAL A 241 12.06 23.59 -18.32
C VAL A 241 13.49 24.14 -18.16
N ALA A 242 13.95 24.19 -16.91
CA ALA A 242 15.33 24.52 -16.55
C ALA A 242 16.06 23.25 -16.11
N GLY A 243 17.39 23.33 -16.01
CA GLY A 243 18.22 22.21 -15.56
C GLY A 243 18.28 21.03 -16.53
N ILE A 244 18.38 21.33 -17.83
CA ILE A 244 18.36 20.33 -18.91
C ILE A 244 19.30 20.72 -20.07
N ALA A 245 20.42 21.42 -19.81
CA ALA A 245 21.25 21.99 -20.88
C ALA A 245 21.74 20.92 -21.87
N GLU A 246 22.43 19.90 -21.38
CA GLU A 246 22.96 18.76 -22.15
C GLU A 246 21.82 17.98 -22.84
N VAL A 247 20.80 17.61 -22.04
CA VAL A 247 19.59 16.89 -22.48
C VAL A 247 18.87 17.62 -23.61
N LYS A 248 18.87 18.95 -23.60
CA LYS A 248 18.22 19.78 -24.63
C LYS A 248 19.00 19.75 -25.95
N GLU A 249 20.32 19.65 -25.94
CA GLU A 249 21.13 19.57 -27.16
C GLU A 249 20.83 18.27 -27.94
N GLU A 250 20.81 17.11 -27.25
CA GLU A 250 20.37 15.85 -27.88
C GLU A 250 18.92 15.90 -28.39
N LEU A 251 18.02 16.56 -27.65
CA LEU A 251 16.61 16.66 -28.03
C LEU A 251 16.33 17.68 -29.15
N ILE A 252 17.25 18.59 -29.46
CA ILE A 252 17.11 19.56 -30.56
C ILE A 252 17.15 18.85 -31.93
N GLU A 253 17.99 17.81 -32.10
CA GLU A 253 18.00 16.99 -33.33
C GLU A 253 16.60 16.43 -33.66
N ILE A 254 15.91 15.94 -32.63
CA ILE A 254 14.58 15.34 -32.71
C ILE A 254 13.53 16.40 -33.07
N VAL A 255 13.65 17.60 -32.50
CA VAL A 255 12.75 18.72 -32.78
C VAL A 255 12.91 19.25 -34.21
N ASP A 256 14.14 19.34 -34.73
CA ASP A 256 14.36 19.79 -36.12
C ASP A 256 13.86 18.75 -37.13
N PHE A 257 14.07 17.45 -36.87
CA PHE A 257 13.48 16.39 -37.70
C PHE A 257 11.95 16.39 -37.70
N LEU A 258 11.30 16.60 -36.55
CA LEU A 258 9.84 16.68 -36.48
C LEU A 258 9.27 17.91 -37.23
N LYS A 259 10.06 18.97 -37.39
CA LYS A 259 9.72 20.15 -38.21
C LYS A 259 9.98 19.93 -39.70
N GLU A 260 11.13 19.37 -40.06
CA GLU A 260 11.58 19.23 -41.46
C GLU A 260 11.96 17.77 -41.83
N PRO A 261 11.06 16.77 -41.71
CA PRO A 261 11.45 15.36 -41.84
C PRO A 261 12.03 14.99 -43.21
N LYS A 262 11.64 15.71 -44.26
CA LYS A 262 12.12 15.52 -45.65
C LYS A 262 13.61 15.82 -45.81
N LYS A 263 14.16 16.78 -45.06
CA LYS A 263 15.57 17.21 -45.10
C LYS A 263 16.51 16.06 -44.72
N TYR A 264 16.19 15.39 -43.63
CA TYR A 264 16.94 14.24 -43.12
C TYR A 264 16.81 13.01 -44.02
N VAL A 265 15.61 12.71 -44.51
CA VAL A 265 15.39 11.62 -45.48
C VAL A 265 16.16 11.86 -46.78
N ALA A 266 16.18 13.09 -47.30
CA ALA A 266 16.96 13.46 -48.49
C ALA A 266 18.49 13.38 -48.26
N ALA A 267 18.96 13.62 -47.04
CA ALA A 267 20.35 13.42 -46.63
C ALA A 267 20.72 11.94 -46.38
N GLY A 268 19.76 11.01 -46.45
CA GLY A 268 19.97 9.59 -46.12
C GLY A 268 20.19 9.32 -44.62
N ALA A 269 19.94 10.31 -43.75
CA ALA A 269 20.18 10.21 -42.32
C ALA A 269 19.16 9.26 -41.67
N ARG A 270 19.65 8.23 -40.97
CA ARG A 270 18.82 7.37 -40.12
C ARG A 270 18.65 8.05 -38.76
N ILE A 271 17.41 8.12 -38.31
CA ILE A 271 17.01 8.83 -37.08
C ILE A 271 16.51 7.82 -36.04
N PRO A 272 16.81 8.03 -34.75
CA PRO A 272 16.35 7.16 -33.67
C PRO A 272 14.83 7.02 -33.69
N LYS A 273 14.34 5.78 -33.85
CA LYS A 273 12.89 5.50 -33.82
C LYS A 273 12.29 5.76 -32.45
N GLY A 274 13.07 5.56 -31.40
CA GLY A 274 12.70 5.79 -30.03
C GLY A 274 13.84 6.31 -29.16
N VAL A 275 13.44 6.98 -28.07
CA VAL A 275 14.33 7.70 -27.15
C VAL A 275 13.92 7.38 -25.72
N MET A 276 14.85 6.85 -24.93
CA MET A 276 14.64 6.47 -23.53
C MET A 276 15.14 7.59 -22.62
N LEU A 277 14.26 8.19 -21.83
CA LEU A 277 14.62 9.09 -20.72
C LEU A 277 14.71 8.26 -19.43
N TYR A 278 15.89 8.21 -18.80
CA TYR A 278 16.08 7.48 -17.54
C TYR A 278 16.69 8.39 -16.46
N GLY A 279 16.65 7.95 -15.20
CA GLY A 279 17.17 8.71 -14.06
C GLY A 279 16.15 8.82 -12.92
N PRO A 280 16.46 9.55 -11.83
CA PRO A 280 15.64 9.60 -10.61
C PRO A 280 14.18 10.09 -10.83
N PRO A 281 13.25 9.77 -9.91
CA PRO A 281 11.89 10.32 -9.94
C PRO A 281 11.92 11.84 -9.70
N GLY A 282 10.95 12.57 -10.25
CA GLY A 282 10.82 14.02 -10.04
C GLY A 282 11.76 14.92 -10.89
N THR A 283 12.66 14.35 -11.69
CA THR A 283 13.62 15.09 -12.55
C THR A 283 13.01 15.64 -13.85
N GLY A 284 11.68 15.62 -14.00
CA GLY A 284 11.00 16.29 -15.11
C GLY A 284 10.94 15.51 -16.44
N LYS A 285 11.31 14.22 -16.51
CA LYS A 285 11.24 13.37 -17.73
C LYS A 285 9.93 13.56 -18.54
N THR A 286 8.78 13.49 -17.89
CA THR A 286 7.44 13.70 -18.49
C THR A 286 7.19 15.13 -18.98
N LEU A 287 7.85 16.12 -18.39
CA LEU A 287 7.79 17.55 -18.78
C LEU A 287 8.70 17.81 -19.98
N ILE A 288 9.89 17.21 -20.01
CA ILE A 288 10.85 17.25 -21.12
C ILE A 288 10.20 16.71 -22.40
N ALA A 289 9.58 15.53 -22.35
CA ALA A 289 8.86 14.97 -23.51
C ALA A 289 7.71 15.87 -24.01
N LYS A 290 7.04 16.61 -23.10
CA LYS A 290 6.03 17.62 -23.46
C LYS A 290 6.64 18.88 -24.06
N ALA A 291 7.82 19.29 -23.62
CA ALA A 291 8.58 20.41 -24.20
C ALA A 291 9.02 20.10 -25.63
N VAL A 292 9.54 18.90 -25.91
CA VAL A 292 9.88 18.43 -27.27
C VAL A 292 8.66 18.51 -28.19
N ALA A 293 7.51 18.00 -27.74
CA ALA A 293 6.27 18.02 -28.53
C ALA A 293 5.73 19.43 -28.80
N GLY A 294 5.83 20.34 -27.83
CA GLY A 294 5.38 21.72 -27.97
C GLY A 294 6.33 22.58 -28.82
N GLU A 295 7.64 22.35 -28.71
CA GLU A 295 8.65 23.03 -29.52
C GLU A 295 8.61 22.58 -30.99
N ALA A 296 8.30 21.30 -31.23
CA ALA A 296 8.01 20.76 -32.56
C ALA A 296 6.58 21.06 -33.06
N ASN A 297 5.67 21.52 -32.19
CA ASN A 297 4.24 21.78 -32.48
C ASN A 297 3.48 20.55 -33.05
N VAL A 298 3.85 19.34 -32.60
CA VAL A 298 3.27 18.07 -33.07
C VAL A 298 2.24 17.48 -32.09
N PRO A 299 1.32 16.61 -32.53
CA PRO A 299 0.48 15.81 -31.65
C PRO A 299 1.27 14.99 -30.63
N PHE A 300 0.85 15.07 -29.37
CA PHE A 300 1.42 14.32 -28.24
C PHE A 300 0.42 13.28 -27.73
N PHE A 301 0.81 12.00 -27.83
CA PHE A 301 0.05 10.86 -27.34
C PHE A 301 0.68 10.32 -26.05
N GLN A 302 0.27 10.86 -24.90
CA GLN A 302 0.70 10.36 -23.59
C GLN A 302 -0.04 9.06 -23.21
N THR A 303 0.72 8.10 -22.70
CA THR A 303 0.25 6.88 -22.04
C THR A 303 1.22 6.46 -20.94
N THR A 304 0.84 5.47 -20.12
CA THR A 304 1.69 4.90 -19.06
C THR A 304 1.85 3.39 -19.29
N GLY A 305 2.98 2.79 -18.95
CA GLY A 305 3.26 1.35 -19.08
C GLY A 305 2.14 0.51 -18.48
N SER A 306 1.73 0.82 -17.25
CA SER A 306 0.66 0.16 -16.50
C SER A 306 -0.73 0.19 -17.18
N SER A 307 -0.91 0.99 -18.23
CA SER A 307 -2.12 0.97 -19.06
C SER A 307 -2.13 -0.13 -20.14
N PHE A 308 -0.99 -0.75 -20.42
CA PHE A 308 -0.88 -1.93 -21.29
C PHE A 308 -0.92 -3.24 -20.51
N GLU A 309 -0.61 -3.23 -19.21
CA GLU A 309 -0.91 -4.34 -18.32
C GLU A 309 -2.42 -4.61 -18.27
N ASP A 310 -2.77 -5.89 -18.26
CA ASP A 310 -4.15 -6.37 -18.12
C ASP A 310 -4.13 -7.83 -17.65
N THR A 311 -5.17 -8.27 -16.94
CA THR A 311 -5.37 -9.68 -16.61
C THR A 311 -5.76 -10.54 -17.81
N PHE A 312 -6.20 -9.91 -18.91
CA PHE A 312 -6.65 -10.60 -20.11
C PHE A 312 -5.57 -10.64 -21.22
N VAL A 313 -5.22 -11.85 -21.64
CA VAL A 313 -4.32 -12.15 -22.78
C VAL A 313 -4.68 -11.29 -24.00
N GLY A 314 -3.69 -10.68 -24.64
CA GLY A 314 -3.84 -9.91 -25.88
C GLY A 314 -4.46 -8.52 -25.75
N VAL A 315 -5.03 -8.13 -24.60
CA VAL A 315 -5.63 -6.79 -24.44
C VAL A 315 -4.55 -5.69 -24.45
N GLY A 316 -3.43 -5.90 -23.76
CA GLY A 316 -2.26 -5.02 -23.81
C GLY A 316 -1.73 -4.84 -25.24
N ALA A 317 -1.44 -5.95 -25.92
CA ALA A 317 -1.03 -5.95 -27.33
C ALA A 317 -2.03 -5.21 -28.25
N ARG A 318 -3.34 -5.31 -28.02
CA ARG A 318 -4.32 -4.54 -28.81
C ARG A 318 -4.24 -3.03 -28.52
N ARG A 319 -4.08 -2.63 -27.25
CA ARG A 319 -3.88 -1.22 -26.86
C ARG A 319 -2.63 -0.62 -27.50
N VAL A 320 -1.55 -1.40 -27.61
CA VAL A 320 -0.32 -1.00 -28.33
C VAL A 320 -0.63 -0.73 -29.81
N ARG A 321 -1.23 -1.68 -30.55
CA ARG A 321 -1.59 -1.47 -31.97
C ARG A 321 -2.49 -0.25 -32.16
N GLU A 322 -3.53 -0.10 -31.34
CA GLU A 322 -4.45 1.04 -31.37
C GLU A 322 -3.76 2.39 -31.14
N LEU A 323 -2.69 2.44 -30.34
CA LEU A 323 -1.90 3.65 -30.10
C LEU A 323 -1.05 4.01 -31.32
N PHE A 324 -0.27 3.05 -31.83
CA PHE A 324 0.58 3.26 -33.01
C PHE A 324 -0.23 3.60 -34.26
N GLU A 325 -1.41 3.00 -34.45
CA GLU A 325 -2.34 3.41 -35.52
C GLU A 325 -2.80 4.87 -35.41
N LYS A 326 -3.14 5.37 -34.20
CA LYS A 326 -3.57 6.76 -33.99
C LYS A 326 -2.42 7.74 -34.26
N ALA A 327 -1.21 7.40 -33.85
CA ALA A 327 -0.01 8.18 -34.11
C ALA A 327 0.31 8.24 -35.61
N ARG A 328 0.33 7.10 -36.31
CA ARG A 328 0.51 7.02 -37.78
C ARG A 328 -0.51 7.87 -38.54
N LYS A 329 -1.78 7.86 -38.11
CA LYS A 329 -2.88 8.68 -38.69
C LYS A 329 -2.77 10.19 -38.38
N SER A 330 -1.80 10.60 -37.56
CA SER A 330 -1.62 11.97 -37.08
C SER A 330 -0.19 12.49 -37.27
N ALA A 331 0.63 11.81 -38.08
CA ALA A 331 2.05 12.10 -38.23
C ALA A 331 2.32 13.46 -38.95
N PRO A 332 3.44 14.16 -38.65
CA PRO A 332 4.47 13.81 -37.65
C PRO A 332 3.95 13.93 -36.21
N ALA A 333 4.32 12.98 -35.34
CA ALA A 333 3.75 12.87 -34.00
C ALA A 333 4.68 12.18 -32.99
N ILE A 334 4.49 12.48 -31.69
CA ILE A 334 5.21 11.81 -30.59
C ILE A 334 4.26 10.91 -29.82
N ILE A 335 4.68 9.65 -29.65
CA ILE A 335 4.15 8.75 -28.61
C ILE A 335 5.03 8.91 -27.38
N PHE A 336 4.45 9.09 -26.19
CA PHE A 336 5.19 9.08 -24.93
C PHE A 336 4.65 8.02 -23.96
N ILE A 337 5.51 7.09 -23.56
CA ILE A 337 5.23 6.00 -22.62
C ILE A 337 5.95 6.28 -21.29
N ASP A 338 5.21 6.77 -20.30
CA ASP A 338 5.72 6.92 -18.92
C ASP A 338 5.75 5.54 -18.21
N GLU A 339 6.61 5.37 -17.20
CA GLU A 339 6.76 4.11 -16.43
C GLU A 339 6.90 2.84 -17.31
N ILE A 340 7.74 2.89 -18.35
CA ILE A 340 7.83 1.78 -19.32
C ILE A 340 8.29 0.47 -18.67
N ASP A 341 9.06 0.54 -17.58
CA ASP A 341 9.57 -0.59 -16.79
C ASP A 341 8.48 -1.51 -16.20
N SER A 342 7.23 -1.04 -16.12
CA SER A 342 6.10 -1.89 -15.71
C SER A 342 5.79 -2.97 -16.76
N VAL A 343 5.88 -2.63 -18.06
CA VAL A 343 5.71 -3.56 -19.19
C VAL A 343 7.02 -4.20 -19.58
N ALA A 344 8.09 -3.40 -19.63
CA ALA A 344 9.35 -3.70 -20.32
C ALA A 344 10.39 -4.48 -19.49
N LYS A 345 10.00 -5.06 -18.37
CA LYS A 345 10.93 -5.62 -17.38
C LYS A 345 11.73 -6.84 -17.87
N LYS A 346 12.99 -6.98 -17.42
CA LYS A 346 13.83 -8.17 -17.64
C LYS A 346 13.10 -9.44 -17.18
N ARG A 347 13.20 -10.48 -18.01
CA ARG A 347 12.53 -11.76 -17.83
C ARG A 347 13.18 -12.55 -16.68
N GLY A 348 12.58 -12.51 -15.50
CA GLY A 348 12.86 -13.45 -14.43
C GLY A 348 12.23 -14.82 -14.69
N ASN A 349 12.53 -15.82 -13.87
CA ASN A 349 11.97 -17.18 -13.93
C ASN A 349 10.49 -17.26 -13.50
N SER A 350 9.63 -16.31 -13.89
CA SER A 350 8.24 -16.20 -13.44
C SER A 350 7.26 -16.27 -14.62
N LEU A 351 6.28 -17.18 -14.53
CA LEU A 351 5.42 -17.62 -15.64
C LEU A 351 4.35 -16.59 -16.03
N THR A 352 4.74 -15.48 -16.64
CA THR A 352 3.87 -14.33 -16.96
C THR A 352 3.75 -14.05 -18.47
N ALA A 353 3.45 -15.10 -19.25
CA ALA A 353 3.31 -15.05 -20.72
C ALA A 353 2.33 -13.98 -21.28
N VAL A 354 1.45 -13.41 -20.44
CA VAL A 354 0.60 -12.25 -20.77
C VAL A 354 1.43 -10.99 -21.05
N GLN A 355 2.50 -10.78 -20.27
CA GLN A 355 3.40 -9.65 -20.37
C GLN A 355 4.29 -9.77 -21.62
N ASP A 356 4.86 -10.96 -21.86
CA ASP A 356 5.64 -11.27 -23.07
C ASP A 356 4.91 -10.89 -24.37
N GLN A 357 3.62 -11.21 -24.48
CA GLN A 357 2.84 -10.89 -25.69
C GLN A 357 2.73 -9.36 -25.92
N THR A 358 2.68 -8.59 -24.84
CA THR A 358 2.55 -7.12 -24.89
C THR A 358 3.89 -6.46 -25.19
N ILE A 359 5.00 -6.93 -24.59
CA ILE A 359 6.36 -6.54 -24.97
C ILE A 359 6.62 -6.85 -26.44
N ASN A 360 6.38 -8.08 -26.87
CA ASN A 360 6.67 -8.51 -28.25
C ASN A 360 5.84 -7.74 -29.29
N GLN A 361 4.62 -7.29 -28.95
CA GLN A 361 3.87 -6.39 -29.83
C GLN A 361 4.49 -4.98 -29.89
N LEU A 362 4.95 -4.42 -28.77
CA LEU A 362 5.64 -3.12 -28.76
C LEU A 362 6.94 -3.17 -29.58
N LEU A 363 7.72 -4.24 -29.42
CA LEU A 363 8.89 -4.52 -30.25
C LEU A 363 8.52 -4.63 -31.74
N SER A 364 7.45 -5.36 -32.06
CA SER A 364 6.98 -5.52 -33.44
C SER A 364 6.46 -4.23 -34.09
N GLU A 365 5.89 -3.29 -33.33
CA GLU A 365 5.56 -1.96 -33.86
C GLU A 365 6.83 -1.13 -34.09
N LEU A 366 7.77 -1.10 -33.13
CA LEU A 366 9.04 -0.36 -33.21
C LEU A 366 9.88 -0.82 -34.40
N ASP A 367 10.07 -2.13 -34.57
CA ASP A 367 10.77 -2.70 -35.72
C ASP A 367 10.02 -2.39 -37.03
N GLY A 368 8.69 -2.50 -37.01
CA GLY A 368 7.82 -2.58 -38.18
C GLY A 368 7.44 -1.26 -38.87
N PHE A 369 7.64 -0.09 -38.25
CA PHE A 369 7.42 1.19 -38.96
C PHE A 369 8.67 1.69 -39.69
N ASP A 370 8.50 2.17 -40.92
CA ASP A 370 9.57 2.82 -41.67
C ASP A 370 9.88 4.21 -41.09
N THR A 371 11.17 4.56 -41.09
CA THR A 371 11.73 5.86 -40.70
C THR A 371 11.09 7.05 -41.43
N SER A 372 10.57 6.85 -42.64
CA SER A 372 9.81 7.87 -43.40
C SER A 372 8.49 8.30 -42.75
N SER A 373 7.95 7.52 -41.81
CA SER A 373 6.60 7.73 -41.25
C SER A 373 6.45 8.88 -40.26
N GLY A 374 7.55 9.51 -39.81
CA GLY A 374 7.51 10.71 -38.97
C GLY A 374 6.94 10.53 -37.55
N VAL A 375 6.83 9.29 -37.06
CA VAL A 375 6.42 8.98 -35.68
C VAL A 375 7.64 8.65 -34.84
N ILE A 376 7.73 9.23 -33.64
CA ILE A 376 8.83 9.00 -32.69
C ILE A 376 8.26 8.50 -31.37
N VAL A 377 8.93 7.51 -30.77
CA VAL A 377 8.51 6.90 -29.49
C VAL A 377 9.45 7.33 -28.37
N MET A 378 9.02 8.30 -27.57
CA MET A 378 9.70 8.63 -26.33
C MET A 378 9.19 7.70 -25.20
N ALA A 379 10.08 7.28 -24.32
CA ALA A 379 9.73 6.52 -23.12
C ALA A 379 10.44 7.10 -21.88
N ALA A 380 9.88 6.85 -20.70
CA ALA A 380 10.51 7.18 -19.44
C ALA A 380 10.54 5.99 -18.47
N THR A 381 11.65 5.83 -17.75
CA THR A 381 11.82 4.89 -16.64
C THR A 381 12.56 5.55 -15.48
N ASN A 382 12.43 5.00 -14.27
CA ASN A 382 13.30 5.32 -13.15
C ASN A 382 14.49 4.34 -13.01
N ARG A 383 14.46 3.22 -13.75
CA ARG A 383 15.39 2.09 -13.64
C ARG A 383 15.68 1.48 -15.01
N LEU A 384 16.76 1.91 -15.65
CA LEU A 384 17.22 1.39 -16.93
C LEU A 384 17.73 -0.06 -16.81
N ASP A 385 18.33 -0.38 -15.66
CA ASP A 385 18.88 -1.69 -15.27
C ASP A 385 17.84 -2.82 -15.31
N THR A 386 16.56 -2.49 -15.08
CA THR A 386 15.47 -3.48 -15.03
C THR A 386 14.78 -3.73 -16.36
N LEU A 387 15.15 -3.08 -17.46
CA LEU A 387 14.50 -3.23 -18.78
C LEU A 387 15.06 -4.41 -19.58
N ASP A 388 14.22 -5.19 -20.29
CA ASP A 388 14.66 -6.23 -21.23
C ASP A 388 15.64 -5.64 -22.25
N ASP A 389 16.86 -6.20 -22.32
CA ASP A 389 17.94 -5.75 -23.20
C ASP A 389 17.52 -5.78 -24.69
N ALA A 390 16.47 -6.51 -25.06
CA ALA A 390 15.84 -6.46 -26.38
C ALA A 390 15.27 -5.07 -26.73
N ILE A 391 14.76 -4.31 -25.76
CA ILE A 391 14.12 -3.01 -25.96
C ILE A 391 15.16 -1.92 -26.24
N LEU A 392 16.36 -2.08 -25.66
CA LEU A 392 17.51 -1.17 -25.78
C LEU A 392 18.39 -1.42 -27.03
N ARG A 393 17.97 -2.31 -27.94
CA ARG A 393 18.75 -2.62 -29.16
C ARG A 393 18.58 -1.55 -30.24
N PRO A 394 19.62 -1.31 -31.07
CA PRO A 394 19.53 -0.47 -32.26
C PRO A 394 18.36 -0.85 -33.19
N GLY A 395 17.64 0.16 -33.67
CA GLY A 395 16.36 0.07 -34.39
C GLY A 395 15.12 0.25 -33.50
N ARG A 396 15.29 0.51 -32.18
CA ARG A 396 14.22 0.60 -31.16
C ARG A 396 14.43 1.85 -30.29
N PHE A 397 14.91 1.71 -29.05
CA PHE A 397 15.25 2.85 -28.18
C PHE A 397 16.75 3.17 -28.30
N ASP A 398 17.08 3.80 -29.43
CA ASP A 398 18.45 3.98 -29.92
C ASP A 398 19.22 5.09 -29.20
N ARG A 399 18.50 6.12 -28.74
CA ARG A 399 19.03 7.16 -27.85
C ARG A 399 18.61 6.85 -26.42
N GLN A 400 19.56 6.90 -25.49
CA GLN A 400 19.33 6.71 -24.06
C GLN A 400 19.90 7.95 -23.35
N ILE A 401 19.02 8.78 -22.80
CA ILE A 401 19.37 10.10 -22.26
C ILE A 401 19.13 10.08 -20.75
N SER A 402 20.17 10.37 -19.99
CA SER A 402 20.07 10.47 -18.53
C SER A 402 19.50 11.83 -18.12
N VAL A 403 18.55 11.82 -17.18
CA VAL A 403 17.90 13.01 -16.62
C VAL A 403 18.12 12.97 -15.11
N ASN A 404 19.29 13.46 -14.72
CA ASN A 404 19.86 13.42 -13.38
C ASN A 404 19.15 14.36 -12.39
N LEU A 405 19.60 14.40 -11.14
CA LEU A 405 19.23 15.46 -10.21
C LEU A 405 19.91 16.78 -10.63
N PRO A 406 19.22 17.93 -10.51
CA PRO A 406 19.74 19.22 -10.95
C PRO A 406 20.84 19.78 -10.03
N ASP A 407 21.88 20.36 -10.64
CA ASP A 407 22.98 21.05 -9.96
C ASP A 407 22.54 22.36 -9.27
N ILE A 408 23.38 22.95 -8.40
CA ILE A 408 23.06 24.19 -7.63
C ILE A 408 22.51 25.31 -8.54
N LEU A 409 23.17 25.57 -9.68
CA LEU A 409 22.75 26.60 -10.65
C LEU A 409 21.43 26.22 -11.34
N GLU A 410 21.22 24.94 -11.62
CA GLU A 410 20.01 24.44 -12.24
C GLU A 410 18.82 24.49 -11.28
N ARG A 411 19.03 24.19 -10.00
CA ARG A 411 18.04 24.38 -8.93
C ARG A 411 17.62 25.83 -8.79
N GLU A 412 18.57 26.78 -8.86
CA GLU A 412 18.26 28.22 -8.86
C GLU A 412 17.37 28.59 -10.06
N GLN A 413 17.69 28.10 -11.27
CA GLN A 413 16.85 28.31 -12.46
C GLN A 413 15.45 27.66 -12.33
N ILE A 414 15.35 26.44 -11.81
CA ILE A 414 14.07 25.74 -11.57
C ILE A 414 13.22 26.53 -10.56
N LEU A 415 13.80 26.91 -9.42
CA LEU A 415 13.16 27.79 -8.44
C LEU A 415 12.71 29.12 -9.07
N ARG A 416 13.51 29.69 -9.96
CA ARG A 416 13.19 30.92 -10.71
C ARG A 416 12.06 30.73 -11.74
N ILE A 417 11.80 29.53 -12.24
CA ILE A 417 10.60 29.22 -13.05
C ILE A 417 9.36 29.07 -12.15
N HIS A 418 9.42 28.22 -11.13
CA HIS A 418 8.25 27.94 -10.27
C HIS A 418 7.87 29.10 -9.33
N SER A 419 8.74 30.11 -9.16
CA SER A 419 8.45 31.34 -8.43
C SER A 419 7.74 32.43 -9.24
N ARG A 420 7.73 32.39 -10.59
CA ARG A 420 7.14 33.44 -11.46
C ARG A 420 5.70 33.83 -11.09
N ASN A 421 4.93 32.87 -10.57
CA ASN A 421 3.52 33.04 -10.18
C ASN A 421 3.33 33.14 -8.65
N LYS A 422 4.36 33.53 -7.88
CA LYS A 422 4.35 33.58 -6.41
C LYS A 422 4.92 34.91 -5.91
N ASN A 423 4.26 35.52 -4.91
CA ASN A 423 4.71 36.79 -4.34
C ASN A 423 5.84 36.57 -3.31
N LEU A 424 7.09 36.46 -3.79
CA LEU A 424 8.28 36.38 -2.93
C LEU A 424 8.60 37.75 -2.31
N SER A 425 9.02 37.75 -1.04
CA SER A 425 9.57 38.94 -0.39
C SER A 425 10.95 39.28 -0.95
N ALA A 426 11.27 40.56 -1.16
CA ALA A 426 12.53 41.03 -1.73
C ALA A 426 13.81 40.69 -0.92
N LYS A 427 13.66 40.11 0.29
CA LYS A 427 14.76 39.56 1.10
C LYS A 427 15.08 38.09 0.82
N VAL A 428 14.34 37.41 -0.07
CA VAL A 428 14.56 36.00 -0.42
C VAL A 428 15.60 35.88 -1.53
N SER A 429 16.74 35.27 -1.21
CA SER A 429 17.70 34.76 -2.19
C SER A 429 17.28 33.37 -2.65
N LEU A 430 17.09 33.16 -3.96
CA LEU A 430 16.86 31.82 -4.52
C LEU A 430 18.14 30.97 -4.55
N GLU A 431 19.31 31.61 -4.52
CA GLU A 431 20.61 30.94 -4.47
C GLU A 431 20.82 30.24 -3.12
N ASP A 432 20.46 30.89 -2.00
CA ASP A 432 20.56 30.32 -0.66
C ASP A 432 19.62 29.11 -0.50
N ILE A 433 18.44 29.17 -1.12
CA ILE A 433 17.51 28.05 -1.20
C ILE A 433 18.08 26.91 -2.05
N ALA A 434 18.69 27.21 -3.21
CA ALA A 434 19.31 26.21 -4.09
C ALA A 434 20.51 25.49 -3.44
N ARG A 435 21.34 26.23 -2.67
CA ARG A 435 22.41 25.67 -1.83
C ARG A 435 21.85 24.73 -0.75
N ARG A 436 20.81 25.16 -0.04
CA ARG A 436 20.16 24.39 1.06
C ARG A 436 19.22 23.26 0.63
N THR A 437 19.02 23.08 -0.68
CA THR A 437 18.21 22.00 -1.27
C THR A 437 19.08 21.02 -2.10
N ALA A 438 20.28 20.72 -1.61
CA ALA A 438 21.18 19.71 -2.18
C ALA A 438 20.46 18.36 -2.40
N GLY A 439 20.68 17.74 -3.56
CA GLY A 439 20.00 16.51 -3.98
C GLY A 439 18.49 16.60 -4.24
N PHE A 440 17.87 17.79 -4.25
CA PHE A 440 16.42 17.90 -4.53
C PHE A 440 16.13 17.80 -6.03
N SER A 441 15.19 16.92 -6.39
CA SER A 441 14.61 16.89 -7.73
C SER A 441 13.75 18.15 -8.01
N GLY A 442 13.54 18.49 -9.28
CA GLY A 442 12.72 19.64 -9.68
C GLY A 442 11.30 19.62 -9.09
N ALA A 443 10.68 18.44 -9.00
CA ALA A 443 9.39 18.26 -8.34
C ALA A 443 9.41 18.56 -6.83
N GLN A 444 10.53 18.29 -6.13
CA GLN A 444 10.68 18.68 -4.71
C GLN A 444 10.86 20.19 -4.56
N LEU A 445 11.57 20.86 -5.48
CA LEU A 445 11.73 22.32 -5.48
C LEU A 445 10.41 23.04 -5.76
N GLU A 446 9.61 22.54 -6.71
CA GLU A 446 8.24 23.02 -6.91
C GLU A 446 7.40 22.85 -5.63
N ASN A 447 7.52 21.70 -4.96
CA ASN A 447 6.77 21.44 -3.73
C ASN A 447 7.21 22.34 -2.57
N VAL A 448 8.50 22.65 -2.40
CA VAL A 448 8.99 23.65 -1.42
C VAL A 448 8.33 25.01 -1.67
N LEU A 449 8.34 25.49 -2.92
CA LEU A 449 7.73 26.79 -3.24
C LEU A 449 6.20 26.78 -3.10
N ASN A 450 5.55 25.64 -3.30
CA ASN A 450 4.11 25.47 -3.10
C ASN A 450 3.74 25.44 -1.59
N GLU A 451 4.46 24.67 -0.79
CA GLU A 451 4.30 24.62 0.67
C GLU A 451 4.58 25.99 1.30
N ALA A 452 5.62 26.71 0.88
CA ALA A 452 5.91 28.07 1.36
C ALA A 452 4.79 29.07 1.05
N ALA A 453 4.09 28.91 -0.09
CA ALA A 453 2.91 29.71 -0.42
C ALA A 453 1.69 29.34 0.45
N LEU A 454 1.46 28.05 0.70
CA LEU A 454 0.38 27.58 1.58
C LEU A 454 0.61 28.03 3.03
N LEU A 455 1.85 28.01 3.50
CA LEU A 455 2.27 28.53 4.80
C LEU A 455 2.03 30.05 4.89
N SER A 456 2.44 30.84 3.89
CA SER A 456 2.17 32.29 3.90
C SER A 456 0.68 32.62 3.96
N VAL A 457 -0.17 31.84 3.29
CA VAL A 457 -1.64 32.01 3.33
C VAL A 457 -2.22 31.60 4.70
N ARG A 458 -1.76 30.49 5.28
CA ARG A 458 -2.16 30.06 6.64
C ARG A 458 -1.83 31.13 7.68
N ASP A 459 -0.64 31.72 7.56
CA ASP A 459 -0.10 32.70 8.50
C ASP A 459 -0.54 34.14 8.14
N LYS A 460 -1.44 34.29 7.16
CA LYS A 460 -2.06 35.53 6.66
C LYS A 460 -1.06 36.60 6.16
N ALA A 461 0.14 36.18 5.78
CA ALA A 461 1.15 37.06 5.20
C ALA A 461 0.80 37.44 3.75
N THR A 462 1.13 38.68 3.37
CA THR A 462 0.93 39.17 1.99
C THR A 462 2.00 38.68 1.01
N SER A 463 3.15 38.21 1.51
CA SER A 463 4.26 37.67 0.71
C SER A 463 4.93 36.46 1.39
N ILE A 464 5.64 35.68 0.60
CA ILE A 464 6.44 34.55 1.06
C ILE A 464 7.77 35.09 1.59
N HIS A 465 7.99 34.98 2.90
CA HIS A 465 9.24 35.34 3.57
C HIS A 465 10.14 34.11 3.77
N MET A 466 11.41 34.33 4.13
CA MET A 466 12.40 33.26 4.32
C MET A 466 11.90 32.18 5.28
N ASN A 467 11.30 32.56 6.41
CA ASN A 467 10.77 31.64 7.41
C ASN A 467 9.74 30.64 6.84
N HIS A 468 8.93 31.04 5.84
CA HIS A 468 7.99 30.13 5.19
C HIS A 468 8.68 29.13 4.26
N LEU A 469 9.79 29.55 3.63
CA LEU A 469 10.63 28.68 2.81
C LEU A 469 11.45 27.73 3.69
N ASP A 470 11.92 28.18 4.86
CA ASP A 470 12.62 27.36 5.83
C ASP A 470 11.72 26.24 6.38
N GLU A 471 10.49 26.57 6.79
CA GLU A 471 9.50 25.57 7.21
C GLU A 471 9.08 24.65 6.04
N ALA A 472 9.03 25.15 4.81
CA ALA A 472 8.72 24.33 3.64
C ALA A 472 9.86 23.35 3.26
N ILE A 473 11.13 23.77 3.33
CA ILE A 473 12.29 22.89 3.16
C ILE A 473 12.26 21.81 4.24
N ASP A 474 12.14 22.20 5.51
CA ASP A 474 12.03 21.26 6.63
C ASP A 474 10.89 20.25 6.44
N ARG A 475 9.74 20.72 5.95
CA ARG A 475 8.55 19.88 5.68
C ARG A 475 8.75 18.90 4.53
N VAL A 476 9.58 19.24 3.54
CA VAL A 476 9.95 18.33 2.44
C VAL A 476 11.03 17.33 2.85
N ILE A 477 11.96 17.70 3.75
CA ILE A 477 13.01 16.80 4.27
C ILE A 477 12.44 15.83 5.31
N ALA A 478 11.88 16.35 6.40
CA ALA A 478 11.54 15.57 7.59
C ALA A 478 10.03 15.40 7.81
N GLY A 479 9.18 16.03 6.98
CA GLY A 479 7.73 16.05 7.15
C GLY A 479 7.24 17.17 8.10
N PRO A 480 5.92 17.25 8.33
CA PRO A 480 5.35 18.32 9.16
C PRO A 480 5.85 18.28 10.60
N SER A 481 6.04 19.46 11.18
CA SER A 481 6.29 19.69 12.61
C SER A 481 5.20 19.08 13.49
N ARG A 482 5.59 18.61 14.68
CA ARG A 482 4.68 18.03 15.68
C ARG A 482 4.58 18.89 16.96
N PRO A 483 4.01 20.11 16.91
CA PRO A 483 3.96 21.02 18.06
C PRO A 483 3.22 20.44 19.27
N ASN A 484 2.30 19.50 19.05
CA ASN A 484 1.54 18.85 20.12
C ASN A 484 2.23 17.60 20.71
N LYS A 485 3.44 17.23 20.27
CA LYS A 485 4.23 16.20 20.96
C LYS A 485 4.85 16.85 22.20
N VAL A 486 4.35 16.51 23.37
CA VAL A 486 5.06 16.81 24.63
C VAL A 486 6.36 16.00 24.63
N ILE A 487 7.48 16.71 24.61
CA ILE A 487 8.84 16.20 24.71
C ILE A 487 9.32 16.55 26.12
N SER A 488 9.91 15.59 26.84
CA SER A 488 10.47 15.88 28.17
C SER A 488 11.74 16.74 28.07
N GLU A 489 12.06 17.53 29.09
CA GLU A 489 13.27 18.36 29.07
C GLU A 489 14.55 17.51 28.90
N ARG A 490 14.61 16.31 29.52
CA ARG A 490 15.69 15.32 29.31
C ARG A 490 15.74 14.81 27.87
N GLU A 491 14.60 14.51 27.24
CA GLU A 491 14.56 14.08 25.83
C GLU A 491 14.98 15.20 24.87
N ARG A 492 14.57 16.45 25.16
CA ARG A 492 15.00 17.66 24.43
C ARG A 492 16.51 17.88 24.57
N GLU A 493 17.07 17.69 25.76
CA GLU A 493 18.50 17.78 26.05
C GLU A 493 19.29 16.68 25.33
N GLN A 494 18.86 15.41 25.44
CA GLN A 494 19.48 14.27 24.75
C GLN A 494 19.53 14.48 23.23
N VAL A 495 18.43 14.93 22.62
CA VAL A 495 18.38 15.28 21.19
C VAL A 495 19.29 16.47 20.87
N SER A 496 19.42 17.45 21.77
CA SER A 496 20.34 18.57 21.59
C SER A 496 21.80 18.12 21.54
N TYR A 497 22.23 17.23 22.45
CA TYR A 497 23.58 16.65 22.41
C TYR A 497 23.81 15.78 21.17
N HIS A 498 22.82 14.99 20.76
CA HIS A 498 22.90 14.14 19.56
C HIS A 498 23.12 14.98 18.29
N GLU A 499 22.30 16.02 18.07
CA GLU A 499 22.45 16.90 16.90
C GLU A 499 23.70 17.78 16.98
N ALA A 500 24.07 18.27 18.17
CA ALA A 500 25.33 19.00 18.36
C ALA A 500 26.56 18.12 18.07
N GLY A 501 26.52 16.82 18.41
CA GLY A 501 27.57 15.85 18.10
C GLY A 501 27.77 15.65 16.60
N HIS A 502 26.69 15.58 15.81
CA HIS A 502 26.76 15.57 14.35
C HIS A 502 27.35 16.86 13.79
N ALA A 503 26.92 18.02 14.30
CA ALA A 503 27.40 19.31 13.83
C ALA A 503 28.89 19.53 14.12
N LEU A 504 29.33 19.31 15.37
CA LEU A 504 30.70 19.52 15.83
C LEU A 504 31.72 18.69 15.04
N ILE A 505 31.42 17.41 14.81
CA ILE A 505 32.30 16.54 14.01
C ILE A 505 32.27 16.94 12.52
N GLY A 506 31.15 17.47 12.01
CA GLY A 506 31.09 18.06 10.67
C GLY A 506 31.96 19.31 10.49
N LEU A 507 32.13 20.13 11.53
CA LEU A 507 33.00 21.32 11.48
C LEU A 507 34.49 20.95 11.44
N TYR A 508 34.90 19.91 12.18
CA TYR A 508 36.30 19.52 12.34
C TYR A 508 36.79 18.40 11.40
N SER A 509 35.90 17.73 10.67
CA SER A 509 36.29 16.62 9.78
C SER A 509 36.66 17.12 8.37
N PRO A 510 37.88 16.85 7.87
CA PRO A 510 38.34 17.37 6.58
C PRO A 510 37.53 16.78 5.41
N GLY A 511 36.96 17.64 4.57
CA GLY A 511 36.09 17.21 3.47
C GLY A 511 34.71 16.71 3.92
N ALA A 512 34.25 17.05 5.13
CA ALA A 512 32.85 16.89 5.51
C ALA A 512 31.93 17.88 4.77
N ASP A 513 30.66 17.55 4.68
CA ASP A 513 29.62 18.45 4.20
C ASP A 513 29.35 19.56 5.23
N VAL A 514 29.31 20.81 4.76
CA VAL A 514 29.20 22.03 5.58
C VAL A 514 27.86 22.08 6.29
N VAL A 515 27.87 22.29 7.61
CA VAL A 515 26.66 22.43 8.43
C VAL A 515 25.93 23.73 8.08
N GLN A 516 24.67 23.61 7.62
CA GLN A 516 23.82 24.75 7.24
C GLN A 516 22.80 25.11 8.32
N LYS A 517 22.29 24.10 9.03
CA LYS A 517 21.23 24.24 10.04
C LYS A 517 21.25 23.06 11.00
N ILE A 518 20.92 23.31 12.25
CA ILE A 518 20.71 22.29 13.29
C ILE A 518 19.32 22.57 13.90
N THR A 519 18.50 21.56 14.15
CA THR A 519 17.19 21.77 14.79
C THR A 519 16.76 20.60 15.67
N ILE A 520 16.17 20.90 16.83
CA ILE A 520 15.59 19.91 17.76
C ILE A 520 14.05 19.87 17.68
N VAL A 521 13.47 20.47 16.63
CA VAL A 521 12.02 20.48 16.41
C VAL A 521 11.59 19.17 15.76
N ALA A 522 10.85 18.34 16.52
CA ALA A 522 10.41 17.03 16.05
C ALA A 522 9.47 17.10 14.82
N ARG A 523 9.85 16.37 13.76
CA ARG A 523 9.21 16.38 12.44
C ARG A 523 9.07 14.96 11.91
N GLY A 524 7.87 14.58 11.45
CA GLY A 524 7.61 13.27 10.84
C GLY A 524 8.03 12.08 11.73
N ARG A 525 9.20 11.47 11.45
CA ARG A 525 9.80 10.39 12.26
C ARG A 525 11.05 10.83 13.05
N ALA A 526 11.59 12.01 12.78
CA ALA A 526 12.81 12.53 13.39
C ALA A 526 12.50 13.32 14.68
N ALA A 527 13.42 13.27 15.64
CA ALA A 527 13.33 14.02 16.90
C ALA A 527 14.00 15.39 16.79
N GLY A 528 15.20 15.43 16.20
CA GLY A 528 15.85 16.60 15.61
C GLY A 528 16.37 16.25 14.21
N TYR A 529 17.07 17.17 13.56
CA TYR A 529 18.01 16.83 12.48
C TYR A 529 19.06 17.93 12.24
N THR A 530 20.21 17.52 11.72
CA THR A 530 21.30 18.38 11.26
C THR A 530 21.35 18.39 9.74
N LEU A 531 21.25 19.56 9.13
CA LEU A 531 21.35 19.77 7.67
C LEU A 531 22.79 20.10 7.29
N GLN A 532 23.36 19.29 6.42
CA GLN A 532 24.71 19.45 5.87
C GLN A 532 24.65 19.46 4.33
N THR A 533 25.53 20.23 3.70
CA THR A 533 25.59 20.40 2.23
C THR A 533 27.04 20.51 1.76
N PRO A 534 27.43 19.98 0.58
CA PRO A 534 28.76 20.19 0.03
C PRO A 534 29.16 21.68 -0.06
N GLU A 535 30.44 22.00 0.13
CA GLU A 535 30.93 23.40 0.11
C GLU A 535 30.82 24.03 -1.28
N ARG A 536 31.20 23.28 -2.33
CA ARG A 536 31.40 23.81 -3.69
C ARG A 536 30.40 23.23 -4.68
N ASN A 537 30.45 21.92 -4.90
CA ASN A 537 29.57 21.17 -5.81
C ASN A 537 29.15 19.84 -5.18
N GLU A 538 28.10 19.22 -5.71
CA GLU A 538 27.76 17.82 -5.42
C GLU A 538 28.75 16.91 -6.18
N ASN A 539 29.93 16.69 -5.58
CA ASN A 539 31.04 15.96 -6.19
C ASN A 539 30.63 14.54 -6.65
N ILE A 540 30.61 14.32 -7.97
CA ILE A 540 30.36 13.02 -8.62
C ILE A 540 31.39 11.97 -8.18
N LEU A 541 32.64 12.39 -7.98
CA LEU A 541 33.74 11.54 -7.51
C LEU A 541 34.05 11.88 -6.06
N GLN A 542 33.93 10.90 -5.17
CA GLN A 542 34.22 11.05 -3.74
C GLN A 542 35.56 10.40 -3.37
N ASN A 543 36.37 11.09 -2.59
CA ASN A 543 37.63 10.52 -2.09
C ASN A 543 37.45 9.78 -0.76
N LYS A 544 38.42 8.92 -0.41
CA LYS A 544 38.38 8.10 0.82
C LYS A 544 38.26 8.94 2.10
N THR A 545 38.82 10.16 2.12
CA THR A 545 38.74 11.07 3.27
C THR A 545 37.34 11.64 3.45
N GLU A 546 36.68 12.08 2.37
CA GLU A 546 35.29 12.56 2.40
C GLU A 546 34.32 11.47 2.91
N LEU A 547 34.48 10.23 2.45
CA LEU A 547 33.67 9.10 2.91
C LEU A 547 33.90 8.77 4.39
N ILE A 548 35.16 8.82 4.87
CA ILE A 548 35.48 8.67 6.30
C ILE A 548 34.90 9.83 7.12
N SER A 549 34.99 11.06 6.62
CA SER A 549 34.41 12.24 7.28
C SER A 549 32.89 12.12 7.41
N ARG A 550 32.18 11.65 6.37
CA ARG A 550 30.74 11.32 6.46
C ARG A 550 30.44 10.24 7.51
N VAL A 551 31.27 9.20 7.61
CA VAL A 551 31.14 8.16 8.66
C VAL A 551 31.36 8.74 10.06
N ARG A 552 32.40 9.57 10.26
CA ARG A 552 32.67 10.25 11.53
C ARG A 552 31.52 11.16 11.95
N THR A 553 31.04 11.99 11.03
CA THR A 553 29.91 12.90 11.25
C THR A 553 28.64 12.14 11.63
N ALA A 554 28.34 11.01 10.98
CA ALA A 554 27.22 10.15 11.35
C ALA A 554 27.41 9.43 12.71
N LEU A 555 28.65 9.14 13.12
CA LEU A 555 28.95 8.59 14.45
C LEU A 555 28.85 9.65 15.58
N GLY A 556 28.95 10.94 15.25
CA GLY A 556 28.99 12.06 16.19
C GLY A 556 27.86 12.11 17.21
N GLY A 557 26.60 11.90 16.79
CA GLY A 557 25.45 11.96 17.69
C GLY A 557 25.45 10.87 18.75
N ARG A 558 25.70 9.61 18.36
CA ARG A 558 25.84 8.48 19.31
C ARG A 558 27.05 8.68 20.24
N ALA A 559 28.16 9.20 19.73
CA ALA A 559 29.34 9.46 20.53
C ALA A 559 29.09 10.55 21.60
N ALA A 560 28.33 11.60 21.26
CA ALA A 560 27.90 12.61 22.23
C ALA A 560 26.98 12.03 23.30
N GLU A 561 25.99 11.19 22.93
CA GLU A 561 25.14 10.48 23.90
C GLU A 561 25.96 9.66 24.90
N GLU A 562 26.89 8.83 24.41
CA GLU A 562 27.69 7.91 25.25
C GLU A 562 28.63 8.69 26.19
N LEU A 563 29.21 9.80 25.74
CA LEU A 563 30.14 10.61 26.54
C LEU A 563 29.46 11.47 27.62
N ILE A 564 28.20 11.87 27.41
CA ILE A 564 27.46 12.73 28.34
C ILE A 564 26.62 11.91 29.33
N TYR A 565 25.91 10.88 28.86
CA TYR A 565 24.98 10.10 29.69
C TYR A 565 25.50 8.69 30.04
N GLY A 566 26.60 8.25 29.43
CA GLY A 566 27.19 6.94 29.66
C GLY A 566 26.60 5.82 28.79
N PRO A 567 27.24 4.63 28.76
CA PRO A 567 26.92 3.55 27.83
C PRO A 567 25.54 2.90 28.06
N ASN A 568 24.92 3.10 29.22
CA ASN A 568 23.61 2.53 29.56
C ASN A 568 22.42 3.41 29.13
N GLU A 569 22.66 4.69 28.83
CA GLU A 569 21.63 5.70 28.50
C GLU A 569 21.58 6.03 26.99
N ILE A 570 22.32 5.28 26.17
CA ILE A 570 22.38 5.45 24.71
C ILE A 570 21.01 5.19 24.07
N THR A 571 20.59 6.05 23.13
CA THR A 571 19.21 6.01 22.61
C THR A 571 19.05 5.09 21.40
N THR A 572 17.81 4.92 20.94
CA THR A 572 17.48 4.30 19.65
C THR A 572 17.54 5.28 18.46
N GLY A 573 17.80 6.58 18.69
CA GLY A 573 17.80 7.62 17.65
C GLY A 573 18.81 7.37 16.53
N ALA A 574 20.04 6.99 16.91
CA ALA A 574 21.16 6.72 16.00
C ALA A 574 20.95 5.55 15.00
N ALA A 575 19.83 4.82 15.06
CA ALA A 575 19.56 3.66 14.20
C ALA A 575 19.61 3.98 12.68
N ASN A 576 19.18 5.19 12.30
CA ASN A 576 19.25 5.65 10.91
C ASN A 576 20.70 5.94 10.48
N ASP A 577 21.52 6.43 11.40
CA ASP A 577 22.89 6.84 11.13
C ASP A 577 23.81 5.63 11.05
N PHE A 578 23.62 4.61 11.90
CA PHE A 578 24.23 3.29 11.72
C PHE A 578 23.91 2.67 10.36
N TYR A 579 22.66 2.82 9.85
CA TYR A 579 22.31 2.35 8.51
C TYR A 579 23.09 3.08 7.41
N LYS A 580 23.25 4.41 7.51
CA LYS A 580 24.11 5.19 6.59
C LYS A 580 25.57 4.73 6.66
N ILE A 581 26.14 4.65 7.87
CA ILE A 581 27.53 4.26 8.15
C ILE A 581 27.83 2.89 7.55
N THR A 582 27.04 1.87 7.88
CA THR A 582 27.26 0.50 7.41
C THR A 582 27.19 0.41 5.88
N ASN A 583 26.30 1.17 5.23
CA ASN A 583 26.23 1.19 3.77
C ASN A 583 27.45 1.89 3.14
N ILE A 584 27.91 3.02 3.70
CA ILE A 584 29.12 3.72 3.22
C ILE A 584 30.36 2.84 3.39
N VAL A 585 30.60 2.29 4.58
CA VAL A 585 31.77 1.45 4.86
C VAL A 585 31.71 0.15 4.05
N ARG A 586 30.54 -0.46 3.88
CA ARG A 586 30.37 -1.63 3.00
C ARG A 586 30.68 -1.29 1.54
N ALA A 587 30.27 -0.14 1.02
CA ALA A 587 30.64 0.28 -0.34
C ALA A 587 32.17 0.52 -0.49
N MET A 588 32.80 1.16 0.51
CA MET A 588 34.25 1.35 0.56
C MET A 588 35.03 0.03 0.50
N VAL A 589 34.60 -0.99 1.25
CA VAL A 589 35.23 -2.33 1.28
C VAL A 589 34.89 -3.13 0.02
N ALA A 590 33.60 -3.25 -0.32
CA ALA A 590 33.11 -4.26 -1.24
C ALA A 590 32.89 -3.79 -2.70
N SER A 591 32.80 -2.48 -2.93
CA SER A 591 32.55 -1.91 -4.28
C SER A 591 33.70 -1.03 -4.78
N PHE A 592 34.35 -0.27 -3.88
CA PHE A 592 35.39 0.71 -4.25
C PHE A 592 36.83 0.26 -3.99
N GLY A 593 37.06 -0.91 -3.37
CA GLY A 593 38.40 -1.45 -3.11
C GLY A 593 39.29 -0.54 -2.24
N MET A 594 38.69 0.23 -1.32
CA MET A 594 39.41 1.24 -0.52
C MET A 594 40.11 0.67 0.72
N THR A 595 40.17 -0.66 0.90
CA THR A 595 40.63 -1.31 2.14
C THR A 595 41.50 -2.53 1.87
N ASP A 596 42.16 -3.02 2.93
CA ASP A 596 43.17 -4.07 2.88
C ASP A 596 42.64 -5.45 2.43
N VAL A 597 41.31 -5.60 2.29
CA VAL A 597 40.64 -6.81 1.78
C VAL A 597 40.96 -7.03 0.30
N GLY A 598 41.15 -5.97 -0.48
CA GLY A 598 41.62 -6.05 -1.87
C GLY A 598 41.04 -4.98 -2.81
N LEU A 599 41.61 -4.90 -4.01
CA LEU A 599 41.16 -4.02 -5.09
C LEU A 599 40.04 -4.65 -5.97
N THR A 600 39.55 -5.83 -5.61
CA THR A 600 38.51 -6.55 -6.34
C THR A 600 37.11 -6.10 -5.93
N GLN A 601 36.26 -5.77 -6.90
CA GLN A 601 34.86 -5.45 -6.67
C GLN A 601 34.07 -6.74 -6.37
N TYR A 602 33.63 -6.89 -5.12
CA TYR A 602 32.85 -8.03 -4.63
C TYR A 602 31.33 -7.83 -4.82
N ILE A 603 30.86 -6.58 -4.68
CA ILE A 603 29.50 -6.15 -4.99
C ILE A 603 29.56 -5.35 -6.28
N ALA A 604 29.01 -5.92 -7.35
CA ALA A 604 29.02 -5.36 -8.69
C ALA A 604 28.28 -4.01 -8.73
N THR A 605 28.95 -2.97 -9.21
CA THR A 605 28.35 -1.64 -9.44
C THR A 605 27.75 -1.53 -10.86
N GLU A 606 28.16 -2.42 -11.77
CA GLU A 606 27.69 -2.51 -13.15
C GLU A 606 27.26 -3.94 -13.50
N GLY A 607 26.34 -4.07 -14.46
CA GLY A 607 25.82 -5.36 -14.95
C GLY A 607 24.53 -5.82 -14.26
N VAL A 608 24.18 -7.09 -14.45
CA VAL A 608 22.98 -7.70 -13.86
C VAL A 608 23.36 -8.34 -12.52
N ASP A 609 23.10 -7.62 -11.44
CA ASP A 609 23.19 -8.19 -10.09
C ASP A 609 22.23 -9.38 -9.92
N ASN A 610 22.70 -10.42 -9.23
CA ASN A 610 21.94 -11.64 -8.99
C ASN A 610 21.62 -11.75 -7.49
N PRO A 611 20.42 -11.35 -7.05
CA PRO A 611 20.06 -11.30 -5.62
C PRO A 611 19.96 -12.68 -4.95
N TYR A 612 20.25 -13.77 -5.68
CA TYR A 612 20.31 -15.14 -5.17
C TYR A 612 21.73 -15.74 -5.19
N ARG A 613 22.76 -14.97 -5.54
CA ARG A 613 24.13 -15.50 -5.64
C ARG A 613 25.20 -14.46 -5.30
N ASN A 614 25.78 -14.57 -4.10
CA ASN A 614 26.99 -13.82 -3.74
C ASN A 614 28.14 -14.18 -4.70
N ASN A 615 28.86 -13.18 -5.19
CA ASN A 615 29.97 -13.35 -6.15
C ASN A 615 31.31 -13.73 -5.47
N TYR A 616 31.27 -14.10 -4.18
CA TYR A 616 32.44 -14.29 -3.33
C TYR A 616 32.19 -15.39 -2.29
N SER A 617 33.26 -15.96 -1.73
CA SER A 617 33.19 -17.05 -0.75
C SER A 617 32.76 -16.57 0.65
N GLU A 618 32.29 -17.49 1.50
CA GLU A 618 31.97 -17.19 2.91
C GLU A 618 33.19 -16.66 3.68
N GLN A 619 34.39 -17.13 3.37
CA GLN A 619 35.64 -16.60 3.93
C GLN A 619 35.88 -15.13 3.53
N THR A 620 35.52 -14.77 2.30
CA THR A 620 35.58 -13.39 1.81
C THR A 620 34.50 -12.53 2.47
N ALA A 621 33.28 -13.06 2.63
CA ALA A 621 32.19 -12.40 3.34
C ALA A 621 32.59 -12.05 4.79
N LEU A 622 33.16 -13.02 5.51
CA LEU A 622 33.67 -12.84 6.87
C LEU A 622 34.79 -11.77 6.92
N ALA A 623 35.71 -11.76 5.95
CA ALA A 623 36.76 -10.74 5.87
C ALA A 623 36.19 -9.34 5.62
N ILE A 624 35.16 -9.21 4.78
CA ILE A 624 34.45 -7.96 4.52
C ILE A 624 33.77 -7.45 5.80
N ASP A 625 32.99 -8.29 6.49
CA ASP A 625 32.25 -7.87 7.70
C ASP A 625 33.21 -7.54 8.88
N ILE A 626 34.33 -8.26 9.02
CA ILE A 626 35.39 -7.92 9.99
C ILE A 626 36.02 -6.56 9.68
N GLU A 627 36.32 -6.25 8.41
CA GLU A 627 36.91 -4.95 8.05
C GLU A 627 35.91 -3.80 8.22
N ILE A 628 34.62 -4.02 7.95
CA ILE A 628 33.56 -3.04 8.20
C ILE A 628 33.53 -2.67 9.70
N GLU A 629 33.45 -3.66 10.58
CA GLU A 629 33.41 -3.43 12.04
C GLU A 629 34.70 -2.77 12.54
N LYS A 630 35.88 -3.23 12.09
CA LYS A 630 37.20 -2.65 12.38
C LYS A 630 37.29 -1.17 12.02
N ILE A 631 36.74 -0.76 10.87
CA ILE A 631 36.71 0.64 10.45
C ILE A 631 35.74 1.44 11.34
N ILE A 632 34.52 0.95 11.57
CA ILE A 632 33.51 1.65 12.36
C ILE A 632 34.02 1.87 13.80
N GLN A 633 34.57 0.85 14.45
CA GLN A 633 35.15 0.96 15.79
C GLN A 633 36.32 1.94 15.86
N ARG A 634 37.22 1.95 14.85
CA ARG A 634 38.35 2.88 14.78
C ARG A 634 37.87 4.33 14.67
N GLU A 635 36.98 4.62 13.73
CA GLU A 635 36.46 5.98 13.56
C GLU A 635 35.62 6.42 14.77
N TYR A 636 34.89 5.50 15.42
CA TYR A 636 34.13 5.81 16.64
C TYR A 636 35.01 6.21 17.82
N LYS A 637 36.19 5.58 17.97
CA LYS A 637 37.19 5.98 18.97
C LYS A 637 37.71 7.40 18.71
N ILE A 638 38.08 7.68 17.46
CA ILE A 638 38.56 9.02 17.03
C ILE A 638 37.48 10.09 17.25
N VAL A 639 36.22 9.78 16.93
CA VAL A 639 35.10 10.70 17.15
C VAL A 639 34.90 11.00 18.65
N LYS A 640 34.99 10.00 19.53
CA LYS A 640 34.91 10.25 20.98
C LYS A 640 36.08 11.08 21.51
N GLU A 641 37.27 10.92 20.94
CA GLU A 641 38.44 11.76 21.26
C GLU A 641 38.21 13.22 20.82
N MET A 642 37.72 13.44 19.59
CA MET A 642 37.38 14.78 19.06
C MET A 642 36.26 15.49 19.86
N ILE A 643 35.19 14.79 20.26
CA ILE A 643 34.11 15.40 21.06
C ILE A 643 34.62 15.80 22.45
N ASN A 644 35.54 15.03 23.04
CA ASN A 644 36.12 15.38 24.33
C ASN A 644 37.15 16.53 24.22
N GLU A 645 37.88 16.64 23.11
CA GLU A 645 38.77 17.77 22.83
C GLU A 645 37.99 19.09 22.66
N TYR A 646 36.90 19.08 21.88
CA TYR A 646 36.10 20.29 21.57
C TYR A 646 34.83 20.41 22.44
N ARG A 647 34.84 19.84 23.65
CA ARG A 647 33.67 19.78 24.53
C ARG A 647 33.05 21.15 24.81
N GLU A 648 33.87 22.19 25.03
CA GLU A 648 33.37 23.55 25.27
C GLU A 648 32.48 24.07 24.13
N GLU A 649 32.79 23.70 22.88
CA GLU A 649 31.96 24.07 21.73
C GLU A 649 30.66 23.25 21.66
N LEU A 650 30.70 21.95 22.02
CA LEU A 650 29.50 21.13 22.16
C LEU A 650 28.50 21.78 23.12
N GLU A 651 28.96 22.17 24.31
CA GLU A 651 28.15 22.79 25.35
C GLU A 651 27.55 24.14 24.87
N LEU A 652 28.30 24.94 24.10
CA LEU A 652 27.81 26.19 23.50
C LEU A 652 26.74 25.97 22.42
N ILE A 653 26.92 24.96 21.56
CA ILE A 653 25.92 24.56 20.56
C ILE A 653 24.65 24.07 21.26
N VAL A 654 24.77 23.19 22.26
CA VAL A 654 23.64 22.64 23.03
C VAL A 654 22.88 23.73 23.78
N GLN A 655 23.56 24.65 24.47
CA GLN A 655 22.90 25.79 25.11
C GLN A 655 22.17 26.71 24.13
N THR A 656 22.69 26.84 22.90
CA THR A 656 22.05 27.62 21.83
C THR A 656 20.82 26.87 21.27
N LEU A 657 20.89 25.54 21.11
CA LEU A 657 19.75 24.71 20.70
C LEU A 657 18.62 24.72 21.73
N LEU A 658 18.96 24.64 23.02
CA LEU A 658 17.96 24.63 24.09
C LEU A 658 17.20 25.97 24.21
N GLU A 659 17.83 27.10 23.86
CA GLU A 659 17.19 28.42 23.87
C GLU A 659 16.44 28.74 22.56
N LEU A 660 17.01 28.42 21.39
CA LEU A 660 16.47 28.82 20.08
C LEU A 660 15.72 27.72 19.30
N GLU A 661 15.83 26.46 19.71
CA GLU A 661 15.31 25.23 19.05
C GLU A 661 15.84 24.95 17.63
N THR A 662 16.43 25.95 16.99
CA THR A 662 17.01 25.90 15.65
C THR A 662 18.18 26.87 15.57
N ILE A 663 19.29 26.41 15.00
CA ILE A 663 20.49 27.21 14.72
C ILE A 663 20.73 27.21 13.21
N LEU A 664 21.06 28.36 12.64
CA LEU A 664 21.46 28.53 11.24
C LEU A 664 22.97 28.78 11.13
N LYS A 665 23.57 28.47 9.98
CA LYS A 665 25.02 28.60 9.73
C LYS A 665 25.68 29.86 10.32
N PRO A 666 25.17 31.09 10.17
CA PRO A 666 25.83 32.28 10.73
C PRO A 666 26.02 32.25 12.26
N GLN A 667 25.13 31.56 12.99
CA GLN A 667 25.24 31.36 14.43
C GLN A 667 26.22 30.21 14.78
N ILE A 668 26.30 29.17 13.92
CA ILE A 668 27.27 28.07 14.05
C ILE A 668 28.69 28.61 13.81
N ASP A 669 28.90 29.33 12.72
CA ASP A 669 30.16 29.99 12.36
C ASP A 669 30.62 30.94 13.48
N TYR A 670 29.68 31.67 14.11
CA TYR A 670 29.97 32.54 15.26
C TYR A 670 30.44 31.74 16.49
N ILE A 671 29.75 30.65 16.86
CA ILE A 671 30.14 29.79 17.99
C ILE A 671 31.53 29.19 17.73
N HIS A 672 31.78 28.73 16.51
CA HIS A 672 33.05 28.13 16.11
C HIS A 672 34.22 29.14 16.15
N GLN A 673 34.01 30.35 15.59
CA GLN A 673 35.04 31.39 15.50
C GLN A 673 35.34 32.05 16.85
N TYR A 674 34.31 32.37 17.66
CA TYR A 674 34.47 33.18 18.87
C TYR A 674 34.40 32.38 20.18
N LYS A 675 34.02 31.09 20.13
CA LYS A 675 33.84 30.21 21.30
C LYS A 675 32.94 30.86 22.37
N GLN A 676 31.86 31.51 21.93
CA GLN A 676 30.91 32.27 22.76
C GLN A 676 29.47 32.05 22.29
N LEU A 677 28.51 32.24 23.20
CA LEU A 677 27.08 32.22 22.86
C LEU A 677 26.74 33.36 21.88
N PRO A 678 25.94 33.12 20.83
CA PRO A 678 25.47 34.18 19.93
C PRO A 678 24.72 35.29 20.69
N PRO A 679 24.84 36.57 20.29
CA PRO A 679 24.20 37.69 20.99
C PRO A 679 22.67 37.58 21.06
N GLU A 680 22.05 36.88 20.12
CA GLU A 680 20.60 36.60 20.11
C GLU A 680 20.17 35.68 21.26
N VAL A 681 21.00 34.69 21.63
CA VAL A 681 20.78 33.81 22.80
C VAL A 681 20.83 34.63 24.07
N ILE A 682 21.84 35.50 24.20
CA ILE A 682 22.03 36.38 25.36
C ILE A 682 20.82 37.33 25.48
N ALA A 683 20.36 37.91 24.36
CA ALA A 683 19.17 38.75 24.34
C ALA A 683 17.88 38.00 24.74
N ASN A 684 17.72 36.73 24.35
CA ASN A 684 16.56 35.92 24.75
C ASN A 684 16.61 35.46 26.22
N LYS A 685 17.79 35.01 26.71
CA LYS A 685 18.00 34.71 28.14
C LYS A 685 17.67 35.94 29.01
N ASN A 686 18.19 37.12 28.64
CA ASN A 686 17.88 38.38 29.34
C ASN A 686 16.38 38.72 29.35
N LYS A 687 15.65 38.47 28.24
CA LYS A 687 14.18 38.65 28.18
C LYS A 687 13.45 37.64 29.05
N ARG A 688 13.84 36.35 29.03
CA ARG A 688 13.27 35.31 29.90
C ARG A 688 13.46 35.64 31.37
N GLU A 689 14.66 36.03 31.78
CA GLU A 689 14.95 36.46 33.14
C GLU A 689 14.13 37.70 33.56
N ALA A 690 14.01 38.72 32.70
CA ALA A 690 13.18 39.88 32.98
C ALA A 690 11.69 39.48 33.16
N SER A 691 11.21 38.57 32.32
CA SER A 691 9.82 38.07 32.36
C SER A 691 9.57 37.22 33.61
N GLN A 692 10.53 36.38 34.02
CA GLN A 692 10.46 35.60 35.26
C GLN A 692 10.56 36.47 36.51
N LYS A 693 11.39 37.52 36.50
CA LYS A 693 11.47 38.50 37.60
C LYS A 693 10.14 39.25 37.76
N GLN A 694 9.49 39.65 36.66
CA GLN A 694 8.13 40.24 36.69
C GLN A 694 7.04 39.25 37.12
N ALA A 695 7.11 37.99 36.66
CA ALA A 695 6.18 36.95 37.08
C ALA A 695 6.29 36.68 38.59
N ASN A 696 7.51 36.50 39.10
CA ASN A 696 7.76 36.27 40.52
C ASN A 696 7.35 37.47 41.38
N SER A 697 7.66 38.71 40.97
CA SER A 697 7.21 39.90 41.70
C SER A 697 5.67 40.01 41.74
N SER A 698 4.98 39.66 40.65
CA SER A 698 3.50 39.64 40.64
C SER A 698 2.90 38.54 41.55
N VAL A 699 3.59 37.42 41.72
CA VAL A 699 3.21 36.33 42.65
C VAL A 699 3.52 36.69 44.10
N GLU A 700 4.59 37.44 44.37
CA GLU A 700 4.89 37.99 45.69
C GLU A 700 3.91 39.11 46.07
N GLU A 701 3.57 40.02 45.15
CA GLU A 701 2.52 41.03 45.35
C GLU A 701 1.16 40.37 45.62
N ALA A 702 0.78 39.32 44.88
CA ALA A 702 -0.45 38.57 45.12
C ALA A 702 -0.48 37.93 46.52
N LYS A 703 0.61 37.28 46.97
CA LYS A 703 0.73 36.73 48.33
C LYS A 703 0.67 37.82 49.41
N VAL A 704 1.30 38.97 49.17
CA VAL A 704 1.29 40.13 50.08
C VAL A 704 -0.10 40.79 50.16
N VAL A 705 -1.00 40.54 49.20
CA VAL A 705 -2.43 40.89 49.30
C VAL A 705 -3.19 39.83 50.12
N ASP A 706 -3.00 38.55 49.82
CA ASP A 706 -3.66 37.41 50.50
C ASP A 706 -3.34 37.38 52.02
N ASP A 707 -2.08 37.58 52.39
CA ASP A 707 -1.65 37.73 53.80
C ASP A 707 -2.25 38.97 54.49
N LYS A 708 -2.64 40.02 53.73
CA LYS A 708 -3.30 41.22 54.26
C LYS A 708 -4.82 41.11 54.38
N GLU A 709 -5.44 40.14 53.72
CA GLU A 709 -6.83 39.78 53.96
C GLU A 709 -6.93 38.77 55.11
N SER A 710 -6.07 37.74 55.13
CA SER A 710 -6.06 36.73 56.19
C SER A 710 -5.67 37.25 57.59
N THR A 711 -4.96 38.39 57.67
CA THR A 711 -4.70 39.11 58.93
C THR A 711 -5.87 40.02 59.35
N LYS A 712 -6.61 40.62 58.40
CA LYS A 712 -7.77 41.48 58.70
C LYS A 712 -8.95 40.73 59.30
N ASP A 713 -9.20 39.50 58.89
CA ASP A 713 -10.29 38.71 59.48
C ASP A 713 -9.93 38.19 60.88
N LYS A 714 -8.65 37.88 61.15
CA LYS A 714 -8.17 37.53 62.50
C LYS A 714 -8.28 38.69 63.51
N GLU A 715 -8.20 39.95 63.06
CA GLU A 715 -8.46 41.12 63.93
C GLU A 715 -9.95 41.38 64.21
N LYS A 716 -10.89 40.76 63.46
CA LYS A 716 -12.33 40.87 63.76
C LYS A 716 -12.75 39.92 64.87
N ASP A 717 -12.33 38.65 64.79
CA ASP A 717 -12.72 37.61 65.77
C ASP A 717 -12.20 37.90 67.19
N GLN A 718 -11.15 38.72 67.36
CA GLN A 718 -10.67 39.18 68.67
C GLN A 718 -11.44 40.38 69.26
N LYS A 719 -12.49 40.87 68.60
CA LYS A 719 -13.34 41.98 69.08
C LYS A 719 -14.80 41.57 69.38
N SER A 720 -15.05 40.26 69.50
CA SER A 720 -16.38 39.68 69.76
C SER A 720 -16.40 38.65 70.90
N ASN A 721 -15.65 38.92 71.99
CA ASN A 721 -15.72 38.23 73.29
C ASN A 721 -15.82 39.29 74.40
#